data_AF-A0A9D8MRI3-F1
#
_entry.id   AF-A0A9D8MRI3-F1
#
_cell.length_a   1.000
_cell.length_b   1.000
_cell.length_c   1.000
_cell.angle_alpha   90.00
_cell.angle_beta   90.00
_cell.angle_gamma   90.00
#
_symmetry.space_group_name_H-M   'P 1'
#
loop_
_entity.id
_entity.type
_entity.pdbx_description
1 polymer ?
#
loop_
_entity_poly.entity_id
_entity_poly.type
_entity_poly.pdbx_seq_one_letter_code
_entity_poly.pdbx_strand_id
1 'polypeptide(L)'
;VDYNMGRVTIINQSLIDSGTNISASVESNDTYGMQRKTMLGLNMDYQINKNFTVGGTMMYLSEQPLTTKVSMGNEPLKNTLFGFHISWKKESQWLTNMIDKLPLIQCTQPSLITFNGEFAQLVAGQNHSVQGDASYLDDFESSSIKSSLTQPTYWSMASTPSMFAESKLTSDKAYNYNRSLLAWYYVDPIFTRRSSTLTPSHIKSDLDQLSSHYVREVYERELYPQKAQNNYTSATGLNVLNLAFYPKERGAYNLTTDVDQDGHLKHPEETWGGMMRKLDNTDFEAQNIEYIVFLMMDPFIYKKNLPGNHGGDLYFNLGEVSEDILKDGKKYFESGMPVDGNPQYFTEGYWGRIPNSSSVTYAFNNEAGARAKQDVGLNGLNDDEERAFGLYANYLQEIQSKVSGTVFDSIYADPANDNYHYYRGSDFDQLQTSILNRYKRINMPQGNSADSDTRPESYETAWKVTPDVEDINQDYTLNEYEKYYQYRVSIRPEDMVVGRNHIADKRTASVKLRNGNTEECTWYLFRIPLREYEDKEGNIRDFTSIRFMRIFLTGFEEETIIRLATLDLVQGDWRTYQQPLYNGSVASTGSGTLEVSTVCIEENNDKQPVNYVLPPGITRITDPSQSQLVEANEQAMCMVARNLGGSEAKAVYKNCNYDMRQYKHLQMYVHANALAENVTATTDGECSVFIRLGSDYKSNYYEYEVPLKLTPEGNYDTYSAAGCTAVWPEENMVDIDFDLFTSLKKQRNAQASIGATSMNRLFSTYDEDNPNNRISIMGNPTLGEVKTIMIGIRNNSGKTKSIEVWANELRLQEFSNSGGWAAQGNLQVQLSDLGSVNAAAKMITSGFGGIEQSVAQRKNEDNLNYSVSTQFDLGRLLPEKAKLHVPVYYSYSKEKVAPKYNPFDTDMLLGDAIDALAEGHQKDSLRSLTQH
;
A
#
# COMPACT_ATOMS: atom_id res chain seq x y z
N VAL A 1 -11.52 -7.94 40.65
CA VAL A 1 -11.19 -7.28 39.37
C VAL A 1 -11.46 -5.80 39.56
N ASP A 2 -10.51 -4.95 39.21
CA ASP A 2 -10.71 -3.51 39.05
C ASP A 2 -11.17 -3.25 37.61
N TYR A 3 -12.45 -2.94 37.45
CA TYR A 3 -13.07 -2.77 36.13
C TYR A 3 -12.66 -1.48 35.43
N ASN A 4 -12.21 -0.46 36.16
CA ASN A 4 -11.80 0.82 35.58
C ASN A 4 -10.37 0.76 35.04
N MET A 5 -9.50 0.01 35.72
CA MET A 5 -8.09 -0.15 35.34
C MET A 5 -7.80 -1.46 34.59
N GLY A 6 -8.80 -2.32 34.40
CA GLY A 6 -8.63 -3.66 33.81
C GLY A 6 -7.72 -4.58 34.63
N ARG A 7 -7.59 -4.36 35.95
CA ARG A 7 -6.63 -5.09 36.80
C ARG A 7 -7.28 -6.31 37.47
N VAL A 8 -6.75 -7.50 37.22
CA VAL A 8 -7.15 -8.73 37.91
C VAL A 8 -6.16 -9.02 39.04
N THR A 9 -6.64 -9.09 40.29
CA THR A 9 -5.82 -9.46 41.46
C THR A 9 -6.16 -10.88 41.90
N ILE A 10 -5.19 -11.78 41.86
CA ILE A 10 -5.33 -13.16 42.34
C ILE A 10 -5.12 -13.17 43.85
N ILE A 11 -6.13 -13.61 44.61
CA ILE A 11 -6.12 -13.62 46.09
C ILE A 11 -5.74 -14.97 46.70
N ASN A 12 -5.72 -16.04 45.89
CA ASN A 12 -5.42 -17.39 46.37
C ASN A 12 -3.91 -17.66 46.29
N GLN A 13 -3.23 -17.58 47.44
CA GLN A 13 -1.78 -17.74 47.54
C GLN A 13 -1.31 -19.13 47.08
N SER A 14 -2.10 -20.19 47.31
CA SER A 14 -1.75 -21.55 46.89
C SER A 14 -1.70 -21.73 45.38
N LEU A 15 -2.52 -20.97 44.63
CA LEU A 15 -2.44 -20.97 43.16
C LEU A 15 -1.20 -20.21 42.67
N ILE A 16 -0.84 -19.11 43.32
CA ILE A 16 0.37 -18.32 43.01
C ILE A 16 1.63 -19.17 43.26
N ASP A 17 1.72 -19.81 44.43
CA ASP A 17 2.88 -20.61 44.83
C ASP A 17 3.02 -21.90 44.00
N SER A 18 1.92 -22.39 43.40
CA SER A 18 1.90 -23.59 42.54
C SER A 18 2.47 -23.38 41.13
N GLY A 19 2.67 -22.11 40.71
CA GLY A 19 3.15 -21.79 39.36
C GLY A 19 2.19 -22.22 38.23
N THR A 20 0.91 -22.42 38.52
CA THR A 20 -0.09 -22.82 37.52
C THR A 20 -0.39 -21.67 36.55
N ASN A 21 -0.53 -21.99 35.27
CA ASN A 21 -0.90 -20.99 34.26
C ASN A 21 -2.34 -20.52 34.48
N ILE A 22 -2.52 -19.23 34.80
CA ILE A 22 -3.82 -18.58 34.97
C ILE A 22 -4.16 -17.84 33.67
N SER A 23 -5.30 -18.16 33.06
CA SER A 23 -5.84 -17.42 31.91
C SER A 23 -7.04 -16.56 32.32
N ALA A 24 -7.18 -15.40 31.70
CA ALA A 24 -8.32 -14.50 31.88
C ALA A 24 -8.84 -14.05 30.51
N SER A 25 -10.15 -14.11 30.32
CA SER A 25 -10.83 -13.61 29.12
C SER A 25 -11.48 -12.27 29.43
N VAL A 26 -11.37 -11.30 28.52
CA VAL A 26 -11.93 -9.96 28.67
C VAL A 26 -12.86 -9.68 27.49
N GLU A 27 -14.04 -9.14 27.78
CA GLU A 27 -14.96 -8.60 26.79
C GLU A 27 -14.86 -7.06 26.86
N SER A 28 -14.57 -6.41 25.74
CA SER A 28 -14.45 -4.94 25.66
C SER A 28 -15.42 -4.38 24.62
N ASN A 29 -16.02 -3.23 24.94
CA ASN A 29 -16.86 -2.46 24.03
C ASN A 29 -16.06 -1.51 23.11
N ASP A 30 -14.72 -1.45 23.22
CA ASP A 30 -13.89 -0.50 22.48
C ASP A 30 -13.64 -0.86 21.01
N THR A 31 -14.19 -1.98 20.54
CA THR A 31 -14.06 -2.35 19.12
C THR A 31 -14.99 -1.49 18.27
N TYR A 32 -14.49 -0.32 17.86
CA TYR A 32 -15.06 0.58 16.86
C TYR A 32 -15.08 -0.05 15.43
N GLY A 33 -15.44 -1.33 15.33
CA GLY A 33 -15.62 -2.05 14.07
C GLY A 33 -17.08 -1.98 13.64
N MET A 34 -17.35 -1.31 12.51
CA MET A 34 -18.69 -1.04 11.96
C MET A 34 -19.43 -2.28 11.40
N GLN A 35 -19.22 -3.48 11.93
CA GLN A 35 -19.97 -4.67 11.54
C GLN A 35 -21.25 -4.78 12.37
N ARG A 36 -22.41 -4.90 11.72
CA ARG A 36 -23.69 -5.04 12.42
C ARG A 36 -23.82 -6.47 12.93
N LYS A 37 -23.93 -6.65 14.25
CA LYS A 37 -24.14 -7.95 14.89
C LYS A 37 -25.57 -8.08 15.41
N THR A 38 -26.21 -9.22 15.14
CA THR A 38 -27.51 -9.59 15.69
C THR A 38 -27.35 -10.84 16.53
N MET A 39 -27.46 -10.72 17.85
CA MET A 39 -27.45 -11.83 18.78
C MET A 39 -28.85 -12.06 19.35
N LEU A 40 -29.36 -13.27 19.21
CA LEU A 40 -30.60 -13.74 19.81
C LEU A 40 -30.28 -14.89 20.75
N GLY A 41 -30.85 -14.88 21.95
CA GLY A 41 -30.60 -15.92 22.96
C GLY A 41 -31.85 -16.28 23.72
N LEU A 42 -31.96 -17.55 24.09
CA LEU A 42 -33.02 -18.11 24.92
C LEU A 42 -32.37 -19.06 25.92
N ASN A 43 -32.56 -18.80 27.22
CA ASN A 43 -32.19 -19.73 28.28
C ASN A 43 -33.46 -20.17 29.03
N MET A 44 -33.61 -21.47 29.23
CA MET A 44 -34.74 -22.08 29.92
C MET A 44 -34.24 -22.90 31.08
N ASP A 45 -34.73 -22.59 32.29
CA ASP A 45 -34.40 -23.30 33.51
C ASP A 45 -35.65 -23.96 34.10
N TYR A 46 -35.62 -25.29 34.26
CA TYR A 46 -36.70 -26.06 34.86
C TYR A 46 -36.25 -26.74 36.15
N GLN A 47 -36.81 -26.27 37.26
CA GLN A 47 -36.56 -26.84 38.58
C GLN A 47 -37.49 -28.03 38.83
N ILE A 48 -36.99 -29.25 38.62
CA ILE A 48 -37.75 -30.49 38.84
C ILE A 48 -38.08 -30.68 40.33
N ASN A 49 -37.11 -30.37 41.20
CA ASN A 49 -37.32 -30.32 42.65
C ASN A 49 -36.27 -29.38 43.31
N LYS A 50 -36.35 -29.20 44.63
CA LYS A 50 -35.44 -28.32 45.39
C LYS A 50 -33.95 -28.64 45.23
N ASN A 51 -33.63 -29.85 44.80
CA ASN A 51 -32.29 -30.41 44.72
C ASN A 51 -31.84 -30.70 43.28
N PHE A 52 -32.69 -30.49 42.27
CA PHE A 52 -32.43 -30.87 40.88
C PHE A 52 -33.03 -29.88 39.91
N THR A 53 -32.16 -29.26 39.12
CA THR A 53 -32.50 -28.31 38.04
C THR A 53 -31.91 -28.82 36.74
N VAL A 54 -32.69 -28.70 35.67
CA VAL A 54 -32.25 -28.96 34.31
C VAL A 54 -32.61 -27.74 33.48
N GLY A 55 -31.71 -27.31 32.61
CA GLY A 55 -31.97 -26.21 31.72
C GLY A 55 -31.32 -26.39 30.36
N GLY A 56 -31.67 -25.50 29.44
CA GLY A 56 -31.18 -25.48 28.09
C GLY A 56 -31.00 -24.06 27.58
N THR A 57 -29.93 -23.85 26.84
CA THR A 57 -29.56 -22.57 26.25
C THR A 57 -29.56 -22.71 24.74
N MET A 58 -30.11 -21.74 24.02
CA MET A 58 -29.98 -21.60 22.58
C MET A 58 -29.58 -20.17 22.27
N MET A 59 -28.53 -19.99 21.48
CA MET A 59 -28.02 -18.70 21.06
C MET A 59 -27.80 -18.72 19.55
N TYR A 60 -28.11 -17.61 18.89
CA TYR A 60 -27.92 -17.39 17.47
C TYR A 60 -27.20 -16.05 17.29
N LEU A 61 -26.10 -16.05 16.55
CA LEU A 61 -25.36 -14.86 16.18
C LEU A 61 -25.28 -14.77 14.66
N SER A 62 -25.65 -13.63 14.11
CA SER A 62 -25.47 -13.30 12.70
C SER A 62 -24.79 -11.94 12.58
N GLU A 63 -23.77 -11.87 11.75
CA GLU A 63 -23.08 -10.63 11.43
C GLU A 63 -23.45 -10.17 10.02
N GLN A 64 -23.41 -8.87 9.76
CA GLN A 64 -23.57 -8.33 8.42
C GLN A 64 -22.37 -7.42 8.13
N PRO A 65 -21.58 -7.72 7.09
CA PRO A 65 -20.44 -6.89 6.72
C PRO A 65 -20.94 -5.58 6.10
N LEU A 66 -20.09 -4.57 6.10
CA LEU A 66 -20.36 -3.30 5.43
C LEU A 66 -20.27 -3.38 3.91
N THR A 67 -19.37 -4.23 3.43
CA THR A 67 -19.06 -4.43 2.01
C THR A 67 -19.34 -5.87 1.62
N THR A 68 -19.64 -6.10 0.34
CA THR A 68 -19.90 -7.44 -0.21
C THR A 68 -18.62 -8.24 -0.49
N LYS A 69 -17.48 -7.56 -0.68
CA LYS A 69 -16.13 -8.17 -0.68
C LYS A 69 -15.56 -8.12 0.75
N VAL A 70 -15.17 -9.28 1.30
CA VAL A 70 -14.56 -9.41 2.63
C VAL A 70 -13.25 -10.18 2.55
N SER A 71 -12.22 -9.70 3.22
CA SER A 71 -10.91 -10.37 3.27
C SER A 71 -10.93 -11.60 4.17
N MET A 72 -10.02 -12.54 3.91
CA MET A 72 -9.80 -13.72 4.76
C MET A 72 -9.63 -13.35 6.24
N GLY A 73 -10.41 -13.99 7.12
CA GLY A 73 -10.42 -13.77 8.56
C GLY A 73 -11.48 -12.79 9.07
N ASN A 74 -12.09 -12.01 8.17
CA ASN A 74 -13.17 -11.05 8.46
C ASN A 74 -14.54 -11.56 7.99
N GLU A 75 -14.69 -12.87 7.80
CA GLU A 75 -15.93 -13.48 7.34
C GLU A 75 -17.07 -13.23 8.32
N PRO A 76 -18.26 -12.82 7.84
CA PRO A 76 -19.39 -12.62 8.71
C PRO A 76 -19.90 -13.94 9.27
N LEU A 77 -20.00 -14.01 10.60
CA LEU A 77 -20.42 -15.22 11.28
C LEU A 77 -21.93 -15.45 11.19
N LYS A 78 -22.32 -16.73 11.19
CA LYS A 78 -23.71 -17.18 11.36
C LYS A 78 -23.76 -18.42 12.23
N ASN A 79 -23.51 -18.24 13.52
CA ASN A 79 -23.32 -19.34 14.46
C ASN A 79 -24.59 -19.59 15.29
N THR A 80 -24.91 -20.86 15.53
CA THR A 80 -25.95 -21.29 16.45
C THR A 80 -25.32 -22.16 17.52
N LEU A 81 -25.41 -21.76 18.78
CA LEU A 81 -24.97 -22.55 19.92
C LEU A 81 -26.20 -23.06 20.66
N PHE A 82 -26.24 -24.35 20.94
CA PHE A 82 -27.22 -24.89 21.88
C PHE A 82 -26.50 -25.69 22.96
N GLY A 83 -27.05 -25.64 24.17
CA GLY A 83 -26.48 -26.31 25.32
C GLY A 83 -27.53 -26.83 26.27
N PHE A 84 -27.13 -27.80 27.07
CA PHE A 84 -27.92 -28.42 28.12
C PHE A 84 -27.10 -28.37 29.40
N HIS A 85 -27.74 -28.02 30.50
CA HIS A 85 -27.08 -28.04 31.80
C HIS A 85 -27.96 -28.72 32.84
N ILE A 86 -27.29 -29.35 33.79
CA ILE A 86 -27.90 -30.10 34.88
C ILE A 86 -27.18 -29.69 36.15
N SER A 87 -27.95 -29.31 37.17
CA SER A 87 -27.44 -29.05 38.52
C SER A 87 -28.17 -29.91 39.53
N TRP A 88 -27.42 -30.70 40.28
CA TRP A 88 -27.92 -31.55 41.35
C TRP A 88 -27.18 -31.23 42.65
N LYS A 89 -27.92 -30.91 43.71
CA LYS A 89 -27.35 -30.59 45.02
C LYS A 89 -28.15 -31.28 46.10
N LYS A 90 -27.49 -32.14 46.90
CA LYS A 90 -28.15 -32.89 47.97
C LYS A 90 -27.27 -33.06 49.19
N GLU A 91 -27.86 -32.85 50.36
CA GLU A 91 -27.24 -33.18 51.65
C GLU A 91 -27.19 -34.71 51.85
N SER A 92 -26.06 -35.21 52.32
CA SER A 92 -25.83 -36.63 52.58
C SER A 92 -25.52 -36.86 54.06
N GLN A 93 -26.55 -37.13 54.85
CA GLN A 93 -26.37 -37.51 56.25
C GLN A 93 -25.60 -38.82 56.42
N TRP A 94 -25.63 -39.71 55.42
CA TRP A 94 -24.84 -40.94 55.45
C TRP A 94 -23.33 -40.64 55.45
N LEU A 95 -22.87 -39.70 54.61
CA LEU A 95 -21.47 -39.25 54.59
C LEU A 95 -21.10 -38.59 55.92
N THR A 96 -21.98 -37.71 56.45
CA THR A 96 -21.76 -37.04 57.75
C THR A 96 -21.62 -38.05 58.88
N ASN A 97 -22.53 -39.02 58.98
CA ASN A 97 -22.52 -40.05 60.01
C ASN A 97 -21.33 -41.02 59.86
N MET A 98 -20.82 -41.21 58.64
CA MET A 98 -19.62 -42.03 58.41
C MET A 98 -18.37 -41.30 58.92
N ILE A 99 -18.27 -39.99 58.70
CA ILE A 99 -17.14 -39.17 59.16
C ILE A 99 -17.18 -38.99 60.68
N ASP A 100 -18.37 -38.80 61.28
CA ASP A 100 -18.57 -38.62 62.73
C ASP A 100 -18.25 -39.89 63.55
N LYS A 101 -18.09 -41.04 62.90
CA LYS A 101 -17.63 -42.29 63.53
C LYS A 101 -16.11 -42.39 63.66
N LEU A 102 -15.34 -41.49 63.04
CA LEU A 102 -13.89 -41.48 63.17
C LEU A 102 -13.51 -40.89 64.54
N PRO A 103 -12.62 -41.56 65.31
CA PRO A 103 -12.23 -41.08 66.62
C PRO A 103 -11.57 -39.70 66.52
N LEU A 104 -11.90 -38.80 67.47
CA LEU A 104 -11.41 -37.42 67.60
C LEU A 104 -12.05 -36.38 66.66
N ILE A 105 -12.99 -36.76 65.78
CA ILE A 105 -13.72 -35.86 64.88
C ILE A 105 -15.16 -35.70 65.38
N GLN A 106 -15.69 -34.47 65.39
CA GLN A 106 -17.12 -34.19 65.60
C GLN A 106 -17.61 -33.31 64.44
N CYS A 107 -18.54 -33.83 63.65
CA CYS A 107 -19.05 -33.12 62.49
C CYS A 107 -20.15 -32.13 62.90
N THR A 108 -19.92 -30.83 62.73
CA THR A 108 -20.94 -29.80 63.06
C THR A 108 -21.83 -29.39 61.88
N GLN A 109 -21.47 -29.74 60.65
CA GLN A 109 -22.17 -29.36 59.42
C GLN A 109 -22.60 -30.59 58.60
N PRO A 110 -23.70 -30.51 57.81
CA PRO A 110 -24.05 -31.60 56.91
C PRO A 110 -23.05 -31.71 55.75
N SER A 111 -22.77 -32.93 55.33
CA SER A 111 -21.99 -33.20 54.12
C SER A 111 -22.86 -32.95 52.89
N LEU A 112 -22.30 -32.31 51.87
CA LEU A 112 -23.02 -31.89 50.68
C LEU A 112 -22.41 -32.51 49.42
N ILE A 113 -23.24 -33.10 48.57
CA ILE A 113 -22.84 -33.53 47.24
C ILE A 113 -23.47 -32.57 46.23
N THR A 114 -22.62 -31.94 45.41
CA THR A 114 -23.03 -31.07 44.31
C THR A 114 -22.45 -31.64 43.02
N PHE A 115 -23.32 -31.85 42.03
CA PHE A 115 -22.93 -32.23 40.68
C PHE A 115 -23.48 -31.20 39.71
N ASN A 116 -22.60 -30.64 38.88
CA ASN A 116 -22.97 -29.80 37.77
C ASN A 116 -22.45 -30.44 36.48
N GLY A 117 -23.32 -30.57 35.48
CA GLY A 117 -22.96 -31.07 34.16
C GLY A 117 -23.46 -30.11 33.10
N GLU A 118 -22.64 -29.85 32.10
CA GLU A 118 -22.95 -28.97 30.98
C GLU A 118 -22.50 -29.61 29.68
N PHE A 119 -23.32 -29.48 28.64
CA PHE A 119 -23.01 -29.83 27.27
C PHE A 119 -23.34 -28.64 26.39
N ALA A 120 -22.48 -28.33 25.44
CA ALA A 120 -22.73 -27.31 24.43
C ALA A 120 -22.28 -27.82 23.07
N GLN A 121 -23.07 -27.54 22.05
CA GLN A 121 -22.74 -27.82 20.67
C GLN A 121 -22.86 -26.53 19.85
N LEU A 122 -21.81 -26.25 19.10
CA LEU A 122 -21.76 -25.15 18.16
C LEU A 122 -22.09 -25.70 16.78
N VAL A 123 -23.17 -25.21 16.17
CA VAL A 123 -23.49 -25.42 14.77
C VAL A 123 -23.17 -24.14 14.04
N ALA A 124 -22.15 -24.19 13.20
CA ALA A 124 -21.69 -23.03 12.49
C ALA A 124 -22.30 -23.02 11.08
N GLY A 125 -23.00 -21.93 10.75
CA GLY A 125 -23.64 -21.70 9.47
C GLY A 125 -22.84 -20.75 8.59
N GLN A 126 -23.18 -20.74 7.30
CA GLN A 126 -22.62 -19.82 6.31
C GLN A 126 -23.54 -18.62 6.11
N ASN A 127 -22.94 -17.45 5.93
CA ASN A 127 -23.64 -16.21 5.72
C ASN A 127 -23.53 -15.77 4.26
N HIS A 128 -24.66 -15.77 3.54
CA HIS A 128 -24.73 -15.45 2.11
C HIS A 128 -24.79 -13.95 1.80
N SER A 129 -24.42 -13.08 2.76
CA SER A 129 -24.40 -11.62 2.54
C SER A 129 -23.14 -11.16 1.77
N VAL A 130 -22.22 -12.08 1.50
CA VAL A 130 -20.95 -11.87 0.81
C VAL A 130 -21.08 -12.37 -0.62
N GLN A 131 -20.50 -11.64 -1.57
CA GLN A 131 -20.60 -11.99 -2.98
C GLN A 131 -19.84 -13.29 -3.29
N GLY A 132 -20.56 -14.27 -3.86
CA GLY A 132 -20.00 -15.57 -4.24
C GLY A 132 -19.61 -16.46 -3.05
N ASP A 133 -20.12 -16.16 -1.84
CA ASP A 133 -19.79 -16.86 -0.59
C ASP A 133 -18.27 -17.02 -0.35
N ALA A 134 -17.51 -16.03 -0.81
CA ALA A 134 -16.06 -16.09 -0.93
C ALA A 134 -15.34 -15.12 0.02
N SER A 135 -14.18 -15.55 0.51
CA SER A 135 -13.22 -14.74 1.27
C SER A 135 -12.06 -14.35 0.37
N TYR A 136 -11.78 -13.07 0.23
CA TYR A 136 -10.71 -12.59 -0.64
C TYR A 136 -9.34 -12.74 0.03
N LEU A 137 -8.41 -13.40 -0.66
CA LEU A 137 -6.97 -13.33 -0.34
C LEU A 137 -6.38 -12.06 -0.94
N ASP A 138 -6.78 -11.76 -2.17
CA ASP A 138 -6.43 -10.54 -2.89
C ASP A 138 -7.52 -10.26 -3.94
N ASP A 139 -8.21 -9.14 -3.82
CA ASP A 139 -9.15 -8.65 -4.83
C ASP A 139 -8.44 -7.79 -5.90
N PHE A 140 -7.12 -7.65 -5.79
CA PHE A 140 -6.25 -6.82 -6.61
C PHE A 140 -6.60 -5.32 -6.59
N GLU A 141 -7.49 -4.86 -5.71
CA GLU A 141 -7.90 -3.44 -5.56
C GLU A 141 -6.81 -2.57 -4.92
N SER A 142 -5.87 -3.18 -4.20
CA SER A 142 -4.66 -2.53 -3.68
C SER A 142 -3.40 -2.86 -4.48
N SER A 143 -3.52 -3.59 -5.61
CA SER A 143 -2.36 -4.07 -6.37
C SER A 143 -1.39 -2.97 -6.80
N SER A 144 -1.88 -1.73 -6.98
CA SER A 144 -1.07 -0.53 -7.14
C SER A 144 -1.52 0.59 -6.20
N ILE A 145 -0.62 1.08 -5.34
CA ILE A 145 -0.84 2.26 -4.50
C ILE A 145 -0.04 3.43 -5.09
N LYS A 146 -0.73 4.54 -5.39
CA LYS A 146 -0.14 5.74 -5.99
C LYS A 146 0.13 6.79 -4.89
N SER A 147 1.38 7.23 -4.75
CA SER A 147 1.78 8.34 -3.87
C SER A 147 2.06 9.59 -4.70
N SER A 148 1.22 10.61 -4.59
CA SER A 148 1.30 11.78 -5.46
C SER A 148 2.38 12.79 -5.08
N LEU A 149 3.05 13.33 -6.09
CA LEU A 149 4.14 14.31 -5.99
C LEU A 149 3.80 15.65 -6.66
N THR A 150 2.56 15.86 -7.07
CA THR A 150 2.13 17.01 -7.88
C THR A 150 2.16 18.36 -7.15
N GLN A 151 2.10 18.38 -5.81
CA GLN A 151 1.96 19.60 -5.00
C GLN A 151 3.15 20.59 -5.17
N PRO A 152 2.97 21.76 -5.80
CA PRO A 152 4.06 22.69 -6.15
C PRO A 152 4.84 23.23 -4.95
N THR A 153 4.15 23.46 -3.82
CA THR A 153 4.75 24.04 -2.60
C THR A 153 5.71 23.11 -1.88
N TYR A 154 5.73 21.82 -2.22
CA TYR A 154 6.68 20.84 -1.67
C TYR A 154 7.98 20.75 -2.48
N TRP A 155 8.05 21.47 -3.59
CA TRP A 155 9.24 21.56 -4.43
C TRP A 155 9.98 22.86 -4.18
N SER A 156 11.29 22.76 -4.11
CA SER A 156 12.24 23.87 -4.03
C SER A 156 13.09 23.94 -5.30
N MET A 157 13.85 25.03 -5.43
CA MET A 157 14.84 25.18 -6.50
C MET A 157 15.89 24.09 -6.42
N ALA A 158 16.30 23.54 -7.57
CA ALA A 158 17.30 22.49 -7.62
C ALA A 158 18.75 23.01 -7.65
N SER A 159 19.66 22.25 -7.05
CA SER A 159 21.10 22.34 -7.27
C SER A 159 21.47 21.92 -8.69
N THR A 160 22.59 22.43 -9.20
CA THR A 160 23.06 22.16 -10.57
C THR A 160 23.32 20.67 -10.80
N PRO A 161 22.65 20.02 -11.77
CA PRO A 161 22.80 18.59 -12.00
C PRO A 161 24.23 18.19 -12.39
N SER A 162 24.67 17.02 -11.92
CA SER A 162 26.05 16.54 -12.12
C SER A 162 26.47 16.32 -13.58
N MET A 163 25.49 16.20 -14.49
CA MET A 163 25.76 16.08 -15.94
C MET A 163 26.37 17.36 -16.53
N PHE A 164 26.18 18.51 -15.88
CA PHE A 164 26.77 19.78 -16.27
C PHE A 164 28.17 19.92 -15.65
N ALA A 165 29.14 20.40 -16.42
CA ALA A 165 30.53 20.45 -15.99
C ALA A 165 30.75 21.42 -14.81
N GLU A 166 29.98 22.50 -14.78
CA GLU A 166 29.98 23.52 -13.73
C GLU A 166 29.49 23.01 -12.37
N SER A 167 28.79 21.87 -12.32
CA SER A 167 28.35 21.24 -11.05
C SER A 167 29.50 20.93 -10.09
N LYS A 168 30.73 20.81 -10.62
CA LYS A 168 31.97 20.52 -9.85
C LYS A 168 32.61 21.77 -9.25
N LEU A 169 32.16 22.96 -9.64
CA LEU A 169 32.69 24.23 -9.14
C LEU A 169 32.09 24.52 -7.76
N THR A 170 32.88 25.13 -6.88
CA THR A 170 32.47 25.56 -5.54
C THR A 170 32.95 26.98 -5.34
N SER A 171 32.07 27.83 -4.79
CA SER A 171 32.32 29.27 -4.64
C SER A 171 32.75 29.94 -5.97
N ASP A 172 32.03 29.62 -7.05
CA ASP A 172 32.24 30.18 -8.39
C ASP A 172 30.88 30.50 -9.05
N LYS A 173 30.73 31.73 -9.58
CA LYS A 173 29.51 32.16 -10.27
C LYS A 173 29.16 31.31 -11.49
N ALA A 174 30.15 30.63 -12.09
CA ALA A 174 29.95 29.73 -13.20
C ALA A 174 29.07 28.51 -12.86
N TYR A 175 28.94 28.15 -11.58
CA TYR A 175 28.08 27.06 -11.11
C TYR A 175 26.62 27.16 -11.59
N ASN A 176 26.12 28.37 -11.82
CA ASN A 176 24.74 28.64 -12.23
C ASN A 176 24.60 29.24 -13.65
N TYR A 177 25.66 29.29 -14.46
CA TYR A 177 25.62 29.98 -15.77
C TYR A 177 24.58 29.43 -16.74
N ASN A 178 24.33 28.12 -16.69
CA ASN A 178 23.36 27.47 -17.57
C ASN A 178 21.97 27.33 -16.93
N ARG A 179 21.72 27.96 -15.77
CA ARG A 179 20.40 27.91 -15.13
C ARG A 179 19.43 28.88 -15.82
N SER A 180 18.42 28.33 -16.47
CA SER A 180 17.31 29.05 -17.09
C SER A 180 16.07 29.08 -16.19
N LEU A 181 15.14 29.98 -16.51
CA LEU A 181 13.92 30.16 -15.74
C LEU A 181 12.99 28.95 -15.91
N LEU A 182 12.63 28.34 -14.77
CA LEU A 182 11.60 27.32 -14.66
C LEU A 182 10.56 27.80 -13.65
N ALA A 183 9.28 27.72 -14.02
CA ALA A 183 8.16 27.96 -13.12
C ALA A 183 7.31 26.69 -12.97
N TRP A 184 7.04 26.28 -11.73
CA TRP A 184 6.19 25.15 -11.39
C TRP A 184 4.98 25.58 -10.54
N TYR A 185 3.77 25.34 -11.05
CA TYR A 185 2.55 25.88 -10.43
C TYR A 185 1.27 25.16 -10.86
N TYR A 186 0.20 25.42 -10.10
CA TYR A 186 -1.18 25.18 -10.52
C TYR A 186 -1.79 26.49 -11.01
N VAL A 187 -2.52 26.46 -12.13
CA VAL A 187 -3.36 27.59 -12.54
C VAL A 187 -4.53 27.66 -11.56
N ASP A 188 -4.61 28.74 -10.80
CA ASP A 188 -5.65 28.90 -9.79
C ASP A 188 -7.04 28.97 -10.47
N PRO A 189 -8.02 28.16 -10.00
CA PRO A 189 -9.37 28.18 -10.56
C PRO A 189 -10.07 29.54 -10.53
N ILE A 190 -9.56 30.51 -9.75
CA ILE A 190 -9.99 31.91 -9.79
C ILE A 190 -9.97 32.51 -11.19
N PHE A 191 -9.04 32.09 -12.07
CA PHE A 191 -8.96 32.57 -13.44
C PHE A 191 -9.90 31.80 -14.39
N THR A 192 -10.08 30.50 -14.16
CA THR A 192 -10.74 29.58 -15.10
C THR A 192 -12.18 29.25 -14.75
N ARG A 193 -12.70 29.59 -13.55
CA ARG A 193 -14.11 29.36 -13.17
C ARG A 193 -15.01 30.51 -13.57
N ARG A 194 -16.18 30.20 -14.14
CA ARG A 194 -17.14 31.22 -14.64
C ARG A 194 -17.79 32.04 -13.53
N SER A 195 -18.00 31.41 -12.37
CA SER A 195 -18.58 32.00 -11.18
C SER A 195 -17.62 32.91 -10.41
N SER A 196 -16.33 32.93 -10.77
CA SER A 196 -15.35 33.77 -10.10
C SER A 196 -15.66 35.26 -10.34
N THR A 197 -15.87 35.99 -9.25
CA THR A 197 -16.03 37.45 -9.24
C THR A 197 -14.70 38.17 -9.14
N LEU A 198 -13.62 37.44 -8.82
CA LEU A 198 -12.28 37.98 -8.60
C LEU A 198 -11.39 37.90 -9.86
N THR A 199 -11.85 37.26 -10.94
CA THR A 199 -11.12 37.26 -12.21
C THR A 199 -11.10 38.69 -12.79
N PRO A 200 -9.91 39.24 -13.12
CA PRO A 200 -9.80 40.53 -13.77
C PRO A 200 -10.61 40.59 -15.08
N SER A 201 -11.19 41.76 -15.39
CA SER A 201 -12.10 41.92 -16.53
C SER A 201 -11.44 41.59 -17.87
N HIS A 202 -10.18 41.99 -18.07
CA HIS A 202 -9.41 41.72 -19.29
C HIS A 202 -9.22 40.21 -19.55
N ILE A 203 -8.92 39.43 -18.50
CA ILE A 203 -8.85 37.96 -18.58
C ILE A 203 -10.23 37.37 -18.80
N LYS A 204 -11.25 37.87 -18.09
CA LYS A 204 -12.62 37.34 -18.17
C LYS A 204 -13.23 37.50 -19.57
N SER A 205 -12.87 38.56 -20.29
CA SER A 205 -13.29 38.80 -21.67
C SER A 205 -12.44 38.07 -22.72
N ASP A 206 -11.23 37.62 -22.36
CA ASP A 206 -10.32 36.93 -23.28
C ASP A 206 -10.63 35.42 -23.32
N LEU A 207 -11.63 35.08 -24.14
CA LEU A 207 -12.09 33.70 -24.28
C LEU A 207 -11.04 32.79 -24.92
N ASP A 208 -10.12 33.33 -25.73
CA ASP A 208 -9.09 32.54 -26.40
C ASP A 208 -8.00 32.11 -25.41
N GLN A 209 -7.54 33.03 -24.57
CA GLN A 209 -6.60 32.70 -23.50
C GLN A 209 -7.17 31.66 -22.52
N LEU A 210 -8.44 31.82 -22.14
CA LEU A 210 -9.13 30.87 -21.26
C LEU A 210 -9.45 29.53 -21.93
N SER A 211 -9.40 29.47 -23.25
CA SER A 211 -9.57 28.26 -24.06
C SER A 211 -8.24 27.55 -24.32
N SER A 212 -7.11 28.22 -24.07
CA SER A 212 -5.79 27.63 -24.28
C SER A 212 -5.62 26.35 -23.47
N HIS A 213 -5.15 25.29 -24.12
CA HIS A 213 -4.80 24.01 -23.52
C HIS A 213 -3.68 24.15 -22.48
N TYR A 214 -2.90 25.22 -22.48
CA TYR A 214 -1.91 25.50 -21.43
C TYR A 214 -2.50 26.11 -20.15
N VAL A 215 -3.71 26.65 -20.22
CA VAL A 215 -4.32 27.43 -19.12
C VAL A 215 -5.61 26.81 -18.59
N ARG A 216 -6.43 26.23 -19.47
CA ARG A 216 -7.78 25.76 -19.13
C ARG A 216 -7.77 24.75 -17.98
N GLU A 217 -8.89 24.74 -17.24
CA GLU A 217 -9.21 23.71 -16.26
C GLU A 217 -9.35 22.36 -16.99
N VAL A 218 -8.79 21.31 -16.41
CA VAL A 218 -8.90 19.93 -16.89
C VAL A 218 -9.88 19.23 -15.97
N TYR A 219 -11.00 18.76 -16.50
CA TYR A 219 -11.99 18.05 -15.71
C TYR A 219 -11.62 16.60 -15.56
N GLU A 220 -11.95 16.00 -14.42
CA GLU A 220 -11.68 14.58 -14.17
C GLU A 220 -12.28 13.67 -15.25
N ARG A 221 -13.46 14.02 -15.77
CA ARG A 221 -14.12 13.28 -16.87
C ARG A 221 -13.35 13.27 -18.20
N GLU A 222 -12.42 14.20 -18.40
CA GLU A 222 -11.58 14.22 -19.60
C GLU A 222 -10.61 13.03 -19.60
N LEU A 223 -10.04 12.72 -18.43
CA LEU A 223 -9.10 11.61 -18.23
C LEU A 223 -9.80 10.31 -17.81
N TYR A 224 -10.91 10.44 -17.07
CA TYR A 224 -11.64 9.36 -16.43
C TYR A 224 -13.16 9.52 -16.66
N PRO A 225 -13.65 9.41 -17.90
CA PRO A 225 -15.05 9.71 -18.24
C PRO A 225 -16.05 8.77 -17.58
N GLN A 226 -15.63 7.56 -17.22
CA GLN A 226 -16.48 6.53 -16.63
C GLN A 226 -16.46 6.53 -15.10
N LYS A 227 -15.61 7.34 -14.47
CA LYS A 227 -15.57 7.47 -13.02
C LYS A 227 -16.85 8.11 -12.50
N ALA A 228 -17.48 7.47 -11.51
CA ALA A 228 -18.72 7.96 -10.92
C ALA A 228 -18.48 9.31 -10.22
N GLN A 229 -19.26 10.34 -10.55
CA GLN A 229 -19.15 11.65 -9.92
C GLN A 229 -20.37 11.98 -9.05
N ASN A 230 -20.10 12.63 -7.91
CA ASN A 230 -21.12 13.20 -7.05
C ASN A 230 -21.81 14.37 -7.75
N ASN A 231 -23.07 14.19 -8.16
CA ASN A 231 -23.83 15.16 -8.97
C ASN A 231 -24.16 16.49 -8.25
N TYR A 232 -23.88 16.63 -6.95
CA TYR A 232 -24.17 17.84 -6.17
C TYR A 232 -22.98 18.81 -6.05
N THR A 233 -21.75 18.35 -6.23
CA THR A 233 -20.56 19.21 -6.30
C THR A 233 -20.27 19.50 -7.77
N SER A 234 -19.98 20.76 -8.10
CA SER A 234 -19.55 21.16 -9.46
C SER A 234 -18.51 20.18 -9.99
N ALA A 235 -18.54 19.86 -11.30
CA ALA A 235 -17.60 18.92 -11.94
C ALA A 235 -16.17 19.13 -11.40
N THR A 236 -15.60 18.11 -10.76
CA THR A 236 -14.31 18.22 -10.09
C THR A 236 -13.21 18.46 -11.12
N GLY A 237 -12.64 19.66 -11.11
CA GLY A 237 -11.41 19.97 -11.85
C GLY A 237 -10.22 19.28 -11.19
N LEU A 238 -9.28 18.80 -12.00
CA LEU A 238 -8.00 18.27 -11.56
C LEU A 238 -7.01 19.43 -11.33
N ASN A 239 -6.22 19.32 -10.26
CA ASN A 239 -5.07 20.20 -10.08
C ASN A 239 -3.93 19.66 -10.95
N VAL A 240 -3.61 20.40 -12.01
CA VAL A 240 -2.60 20.00 -13.01
C VAL A 240 -1.30 20.76 -12.73
N LEU A 241 -0.22 20.04 -12.42
CA LEU A 241 1.11 20.60 -12.22
C LEU A 241 1.66 21.05 -13.57
N ASN A 242 1.93 22.35 -13.70
CA ASN A 242 2.51 22.94 -14.91
C ASN A 242 3.99 23.18 -14.66
N LEU A 243 4.85 22.69 -15.55
CA LEU A 243 6.28 23.02 -15.62
C LEU A 243 6.47 23.90 -16.85
N ALA A 244 6.59 25.21 -16.64
CA ALA A 244 6.82 26.19 -17.70
C ALA A 244 8.32 26.52 -17.76
N PHE A 245 8.99 26.02 -18.79
CA PHE A 245 10.43 26.19 -19.00
C PHE A 245 10.69 27.26 -20.05
N TYR A 246 11.51 28.25 -19.69
CA TYR A 246 11.89 29.39 -20.53
C TYR A 246 13.41 29.36 -20.76
N PRO A 247 13.89 28.57 -21.74
CA PRO A 247 15.33 28.29 -21.90
C PRO A 247 16.16 29.52 -22.33
N LYS A 248 15.50 30.57 -22.83
CA LYS A 248 16.14 31.84 -23.22
C LYS A 248 16.21 32.84 -22.07
N GLU A 249 15.44 32.65 -21.01
CA GLU A 249 15.37 33.58 -19.88
C GLU A 249 16.26 33.09 -18.73
N ARG A 250 17.02 34.01 -18.15
CA ARG A 250 17.89 33.77 -17.00
C ARG A 250 17.09 33.25 -15.80
N GLY A 251 17.56 32.19 -15.15
CA GLY A 251 17.03 31.73 -13.85
C GLY A 251 17.62 32.51 -12.68
N ALA A 252 17.17 32.21 -11.45
CA ALA A 252 17.71 32.82 -10.24
C ALA A 252 19.18 32.47 -10.01
N TYR A 253 19.97 33.45 -9.57
CA TYR A 253 21.40 33.39 -9.28
C TYR A 253 22.30 33.01 -10.47
N ASN A 254 21.78 33.05 -11.69
CA ASN A 254 22.59 32.91 -12.89
C ASN A 254 23.25 34.26 -13.21
N LEU A 255 24.58 34.38 -13.09
CA LEU A 255 25.31 35.63 -13.37
C LEU A 255 26.10 35.58 -14.68
N THR A 256 25.60 34.83 -15.67
CA THR A 256 26.22 34.76 -17.00
C THR A 256 26.13 36.11 -17.73
N THR A 257 27.19 36.45 -18.45
CA THR A 257 27.24 37.63 -19.32
C THR A 257 27.07 37.28 -20.80
N ASP A 258 26.86 35.99 -21.10
CA ASP A 258 26.69 35.51 -22.46
C ASP A 258 25.23 35.58 -22.92
N VAL A 259 24.77 36.82 -23.08
CA VAL A 259 23.41 37.17 -23.52
C VAL A 259 23.41 38.01 -24.79
N ASP A 260 22.29 38.02 -25.50
CA ASP A 260 22.04 38.96 -26.60
C ASP A 260 21.66 40.37 -26.09
N GLN A 261 21.35 41.30 -27.01
CA GLN A 261 21.00 42.68 -26.63
C GLN A 261 19.66 42.78 -25.88
N ASP A 262 18.79 41.79 -26.05
CA ASP A 262 17.49 41.70 -25.40
C ASP A 262 17.58 40.98 -24.04
N GLY A 263 18.77 40.51 -23.65
CA GLY A 263 19.03 39.83 -22.39
C GLY A 263 18.73 38.32 -22.42
N HIS A 264 18.50 37.74 -23.61
CA HIS A 264 18.29 36.30 -23.75
C HIS A 264 19.62 35.54 -23.78
N LEU A 265 19.61 34.34 -23.21
CA LEU A 265 20.72 33.40 -23.26
C LEU A 265 20.97 32.96 -24.72
N LYS A 266 22.23 32.99 -25.16
CA LYS A 266 22.60 32.70 -26.57
C LYS A 266 22.53 31.22 -26.94
N HIS A 267 22.70 30.34 -25.96
CA HIS A 267 22.77 28.89 -26.12
C HIS A 267 21.66 28.21 -25.32
N PRO A 268 20.37 28.48 -25.61
CA PRO A 268 19.24 27.94 -24.85
C PRO A 268 19.25 26.41 -24.76
N GLU A 269 19.76 25.72 -25.77
CA GLU A 269 19.90 24.27 -25.85
C GLU A 269 20.87 23.68 -24.81
N GLU A 270 21.84 24.46 -24.33
CA GLU A 270 22.81 24.03 -23.30
C GLU A 270 22.32 24.36 -21.87
N THR A 271 21.18 25.04 -21.75
CA THR A 271 20.63 25.48 -20.47
C THR A 271 19.78 24.41 -19.80
N TRP A 272 19.54 24.57 -18.50
CA TRP A 272 18.68 23.71 -17.71
C TRP A 272 17.83 24.51 -16.72
N GLY A 273 16.68 23.95 -16.36
CA GLY A 273 15.85 24.47 -15.27
C GLY A 273 15.31 23.30 -14.46
N GLY A 274 15.39 23.37 -13.13
CA GLY A 274 15.06 22.24 -12.27
C GLY A 274 14.46 22.61 -10.92
N MET A 275 13.76 21.62 -10.37
CA MET A 275 13.11 21.63 -9.07
C MET A 275 13.45 20.34 -8.32
N MET A 276 13.54 20.38 -7.00
CA MET A 276 13.79 19.20 -6.19
C MET A 276 12.91 19.18 -4.94
N ARG A 277 12.72 17.99 -4.37
CA ARG A 277 11.97 17.80 -3.14
C ARG A 277 12.50 16.63 -2.35
N LYS A 278 12.20 16.62 -1.05
CA LYS A 278 12.32 15.42 -0.23
C LYS A 278 11.21 14.41 -0.53
N LEU A 279 11.51 13.14 -0.23
CA LEU A 279 10.59 12.03 -0.23
C LEU A 279 10.43 11.56 1.22
N ASP A 280 9.19 11.47 1.69
CA ASP A 280 8.91 11.14 3.10
C ASP A 280 9.22 9.67 3.42
N ASN A 281 9.10 8.80 2.43
CA ASN A 281 9.51 7.41 2.54
C ASN A 281 10.76 7.17 1.70
N THR A 282 11.81 6.64 2.32
CA THR A 282 13.14 6.54 1.70
C THR A 282 13.51 5.12 1.30
N ASP A 283 12.94 4.10 1.95
CA ASP A 283 13.22 2.69 1.64
C ASP A 283 12.23 2.16 0.60
N PHE A 284 12.56 2.36 -0.67
CA PHE A 284 11.72 1.93 -1.79
C PHE A 284 11.71 0.41 -1.95
N GLU A 285 12.74 -0.32 -1.48
CA GLU A 285 12.76 -1.79 -1.51
C GLU A 285 11.80 -2.40 -0.47
N ALA A 286 11.73 -1.81 0.72
CA ALA A 286 10.75 -2.20 1.74
C ALA A 286 9.31 -1.90 1.27
N GLN A 287 9.11 -0.72 0.68
CA GLN A 287 7.79 -0.29 0.18
C GLN A 287 7.40 -0.89 -1.18
N ASN A 288 8.32 -1.54 -1.88
CA ASN A 288 8.11 -2.02 -3.23
C ASN A 288 7.64 -0.93 -4.22
N ILE A 289 8.29 0.23 -4.19
CA ILE A 289 8.09 1.26 -5.21
C ILE A 289 8.80 0.81 -6.48
N GLU A 290 8.04 0.62 -7.56
CA GLU A 290 8.56 0.04 -8.80
C GLU A 290 8.63 1.06 -9.95
N TYR A 291 7.74 2.05 -9.98
CA TYR A 291 7.61 2.98 -11.11
C TYR A 291 7.42 4.44 -10.70
N ILE A 292 7.92 5.35 -11.53
CA ILE A 292 7.41 6.73 -11.63
C ILE A 292 6.34 6.74 -12.71
N VAL A 293 5.13 7.20 -12.38
CA VAL A 293 4.01 7.27 -13.32
C VAL A 293 3.47 8.69 -13.40
N PHE A 294 3.29 9.22 -14.60
CA PHE A 294 2.69 10.54 -14.79
C PHE A 294 1.87 10.60 -16.07
N LEU A 295 0.77 11.36 -16.02
CA LEU A 295 -0.04 11.69 -17.18
C LEU A 295 0.32 13.07 -17.69
N MET A 296 0.91 13.14 -18.87
CA MET A 296 1.38 14.38 -19.47
C MET A 296 0.52 14.77 -20.68
N MET A 297 0.05 16.01 -20.70
CA MET A 297 -0.61 16.57 -21.89
C MET A 297 0.42 16.70 -23.01
N ASP A 298 0.00 16.44 -24.26
CA ASP A 298 0.82 16.70 -25.44
C ASP A 298 1.35 18.14 -25.45
N PRO A 299 2.66 18.36 -25.22
CA PRO A 299 3.22 19.70 -25.11
C PRO A 299 3.25 20.41 -26.48
N PHE A 300 3.08 19.67 -27.59
CA PHE A 300 3.17 20.19 -28.94
C PHE A 300 1.81 20.56 -29.54
N ILE A 301 0.72 20.55 -28.78
CA ILE A 301 -0.65 20.74 -29.29
C ILE A 301 -0.82 21.94 -30.25
N TYR A 302 -0.10 23.05 -30.02
CA TYR A 302 -0.10 24.23 -30.90
C TYR A 302 1.06 24.29 -31.90
N LYS A 303 2.07 23.41 -31.77
CA LYS A 303 3.29 23.39 -32.57
C LYS A 303 3.39 22.19 -33.53
N LYS A 304 2.39 21.29 -33.57
CA LYS A 304 2.38 20.06 -34.40
C LYS A 304 2.73 20.25 -35.88
N ASN A 305 2.41 21.42 -36.44
CA ASN A 305 2.57 21.70 -37.88
C ASN A 305 3.75 22.64 -38.19
N LEU A 306 4.57 22.98 -37.20
CA LEU A 306 5.72 23.86 -37.41
C LEU A 306 6.95 23.06 -37.82
N PRO A 307 7.71 23.49 -38.84
CA PRO A 307 8.96 22.85 -39.24
C PRO A 307 10.10 23.18 -38.25
N GLY A 308 10.72 22.15 -37.65
CA GLY A 308 11.85 22.31 -36.74
C GLY A 308 11.93 21.19 -35.71
N ASN A 309 13.04 21.10 -34.98
CA ASN A 309 13.17 20.25 -33.79
C ASN A 309 12.74 21.05 -32.56
N HIS A 310 11.47 20.97 -32.19
CA HIS A 310 10.88 21.80 -31.13
C HIS A 310 10.90 21.13 -29.75
N GLY A 311 11.85 20.24 -29.48
CA GLY A 311 11.85 19.39 -28.29
C GLY A 311 13.17 19.35 -27.53
N GLY A 312 13.13 18.75 -26.35
CA GLY A 312 14.25 18.64 -25.41
C GLY A 312 14.13 17.38 -24.56
N ASP A 313 14.78 17.36 -23.41
CA ASP A 313 14.81 16.21 -22.50
C ASP A 313 14.33 16.60 -21.10
N LEU A 314 13.51 15.73 -20.52
CA LEU A 314 13.04 15.79 -19.14
C LEU A 314 13.76 14.70 -18.34
N TYR A 315 14.38 15.08 -17.23
CA TYR A 315 15.14 14.18 -16.38
C TYR A 315 14.53 14.05 -15.00
N PHE A 316 14.61 12.83 -14.46
CA PHE A 316 14.32 12.51 -13.06
C PHE A 316 15.57 11.95 -12.41
N ASN A 317 15.96 12.52 -11.27
CA ASN A 317 17.01 11.99 -10.42
C ASN A 317 16.39 11.49 -9.12
N LEU A 318 16.72 10.26 -8.72
CA LEU A 318 16.24 9.64 -7.48
C LEU A 318 17.41 9.15 -6.64
N GLY A 319 17.55 9.70 -5.42
CA GLY A 319 18.59 9.29 -4.48
C GLY A 319 18.91 10.39 -3.47
N GLU A 320 20.19 10.60 -3.22
CA GLU A 320 20.72 11.79 -2.56
C GLU A 320 21.03 12.84 -3.62
N VAL A 321 20.50 14.04 -3.44
CA VAL A 321 20.74 15.21 -4.29
C VAL A 321 21.27 16.32 -3.40
N SER A 322 22.22 17.11 -3.90
CA SER A 322 22.80 18.21 -3.14
C SER A 322 21.73 19.24 -2.79
N GLU A 323 21.63 19.60 -1.51
CA GLU A 323 20.76 20.66 -1.00
C GLU A 323 21.43 22.03 -1.05
N ASP A 324 22.75 22.07 -1.31
CA ASP A 324 23.54 23.28 -1.55
C ASP A 324 23.20 23.86 -2.94
N ILE A 325 22.26 24.81 -2.98
CA ILE A 325 21.73 25.44 -4.21
C ILE A 325 22.69 26.54 -4.67
N LEU A 326 23.31 27.26 -3.73
CA LEU A 326 24.34 28.26 -3.94
C LEU A 326 25.70 27.72 -3.50
N LYS A 327 26.24 26.82 -4.32
CA LYS A 327 27.39 25.96 -3.96
C LYS A 327 28.57 26.68 -3.33
N ASP A 328 28.65 26.65 -2.01
CA ASP A 328 29.75 27.17 -1.20
C ASP A 328 30.05 26.36 0.08
N GLY A 329 29.32 25.25 0.29
CA GLY A 329 29.50 24.36 1.44
C GLY A 329 29.03 24.98 2.77
N LYS A 330 28.17 26.00 2.73
CA LYS A 330 27.58 26.63 3.91
C LYS A 330 26.06 26.53 3.85
N LYS A 331 25.47 26.12 4.97
CA LYS A 331 24.02 26.03 5.08
C LYS A 331 23.40 27.41 5.19
N TYR A 332 22.65 27.84 4.19
CA TYR A 332 21.82 29.04 4.29
C TYR A 332 20.40 28.74 4.82
N PHE A 333 19.84 29.68 5.59
CA PHE A 333 18.44 29.70 5.97
C PHE A 333 17.97 31.11 6.33
N GLU A 334 16.89 31.57 5.71
CA GLU A 334 16.39 32.96 5.83
C GLU A 334 16.07 33.37 7.27
N SER A 335 15.48 32.47 8.05
CA SER A 335 15.09 32.77 9.45
C SER A 335 16.26 33.04 10.38
N GLY A 336 17.49 32.73 9.96
CA GLY A 336 18.71 33.04 10.71
C GLY A 336 19.22 34.47 10.51
N MET A 337 18.71 35.18 9.51
CA MET A 337 19.17 36.54 9.20
C MET A 337 18.80 37.51 10.33
N PRO A 338 19.72 38.41 10.74
CA PRO A 338 19.48 39.31 11.85
C PRO A 338 18.49 40.41 11.50
N VAL A 339 17.48 40.56 12.35
CA VAL A 339 16.42 41.59 12.21
C VAL A 339 16.92 43.01 12.50
N ASP A 340 18.02 43.15 13.22
CA ASP A 340 18.67 44.43 13.55
C ASP A 340 19.79 44.82 12.57
N GLY A 341 20.11 43.94 11.60
CA GLY A 341 21.19 44.15 10.63
C GLY A 341 22.60 44.08 11.23
N ASN A 342 22.74 43.51 12.43
CA ASN A 342 24.03 43.48 13.11
C ASN A 342 25.02 42.51 12.43
N PRO A 343 26.19 43.00 11.96
CA PRO A 343 27.15 42.20 11.19
C PRO A 343 27.87 41.12 12.02
N GLN A 344 27.67 41.05 13.34
CA GLN A 344 28.19 39.95 14.16
C GLN A 344 27.41 38.64 13.96
N TYR A 345 26.16 38.72 13.48
CA TYR A 345 25.26 37.57 13.35
C TYR A 345 25.25 36.93 11.96
N PHE A 346 25.99 37.47 11.00
CA PHE A 346 26.22 36.83 9.70
C PHE A 346 27.71 36.88 9.33
N THR A 347 28.10 36.04 8.38
CA THR A 347 29.39 36.09 7.70
C THR A 347 29.15 36.29 6.21
N GLU A 348 29.97 37.11 5.56
CA GLU A 348 29.93 37.26 4.09
C GLU A 348 30.64 36.07 3.43
N GLY A 349 29.87 35.27 2.69
CA GLY A 349 30.33 34.17 1.85
C GLY A 349 30.59 34.62 0.41
N TYR A 350 30.71 33.65 -0.50
CA TYR A 350 30.93 33.95 -1.91
C TYR A 350 29.68 34.54 -2.58
N TRP A 351 28.51 33.95 -2.31
CA TRP A 351 27.23 34.33 -2.92
C TRP A 351 26.51 35.49 -2.22
N GLY A 352 26.81 35.73 -0.94
CA GLY A 352 26.16 36.77 -0.15
C GLY A 352 26.41 36.62 1.34
N ARG A 353 25.39 36.75 2.18
CA ARG A 353 25.48 36.69 3.64
C ARG A 353 24.88 35.42 4.20
N ILE A 354 25.57 34.81 5.15
CA ILE A 354 25.19 33.53 5.74
C ILE A 354 25.05 33.72 7.25
N PRO A 355 23.93 33.30 7.87
CA PRO A 355 23.73 33.48 9.31
C PRO A 355 24.70 32.63 10.14
N ASN A 356 25.23 33.21 11.23
CA ASN A 356 26.15 32.54 12.16
C ASN A 356 25.42 31.73 13.26
N SER A 357 24.10 31.87 13.37
CA SER A 357 23.29 31.16 14.37
C SER A 357 23.09 29.69 14.01
N SER A 358 22.98 28.80 15.01
CA SER A 358 22.51 27.43 14.78
C SER A 358 20.98 27.40 14.65
N SER A 359 20.46 26.70 13.65
CA SER A 359 19.02 26.50 13.45
C SER A 359 18.43 25.61 14.55
N VAL A 360 17.46 26.11 15.32
CA VAL A 360 16.64 25.30 16.26
C VAL A 360 15.28 24.96 15.65
N THR A 361 14.75 25.85 14.83
CA THR A 361 13.53 25.69 14.05
C THR A 361 13.59 26.63 12.85
N TYR A 362 12.90 26.28 11.76
CA TYR A 362 12.78 27.11 10.56
C TYR A 362 11.47 27.89 10.62
N ALA A 363 11.51 29.05 11.28
CA ALA A 363 10.37 29.93 11.42
C ALA A 363 10.83 31.39 11.46
N PHE A 364 10.12 32.26 10.74
CA PHE A 364 10.36 33.71 10.77
C PHE A 364 10.10 34.31 12.16
N ASN A 365 10.81 35.39 12.48
CA ASN A 365 10.53 36.18 13.66
C ASN A 365 9.18 36.92 13.50
N ASN A 366 8.41 37.00 14.59
CA ASN A 366 7.09 37.64 14.63
C ASN A 366 7.16 39.15 14.95
N GLU A 367 8.36 39.70 15.19
CA GLU A 367 8.55 41.14 15.35
C GLU A 367 8.17 41.91 14.07
N ALA A 368 7.53 43.06 14.23
CA ALA A 368 7.06 43.87 13.11
C ALA A 368 8.23 44.31 12.22
N GLY A 369 8.13 44.04 10.91
CA GLY A 369 9.17 44.35 9.93
C GLY A 369 10.39 43.43 9.98
N ALA A 370 10.40 42.40 10.83
CA ALA A 370 11.46 41.39 10.84
C ALA A 370 11.45 40.55 9.56
N ARG A 371 10.26 40.13 9.11
CA ARG A 371 10.14 39.21 7.97
C ARG A 371 10.69 39.80 6.69
N ALA A 372 10.43 41.08 6.40
CA ALA A 372 11.00 41.76 5.23
C ALA A 372 12.54 41.86 5.23
N LYS A 373 13.20 41.63 6.37
CA LYS A 373 14.67 41.55 6.47
C LYS A 373 15.21 40.13 6.43
N GLN A 374 14.33 39.14 6.58
CA GLN A 374 14.69 37.72 6.60
C GLN A 374 14.35 37.04 5.27
N ASP A 375 13.21 37.38 4.67
CA ASP A 375 12.70 36.93 3.37
C ASP A 375 13.44 37.66 2.23
N VAL A 376 14.74 37.40 2.12
CA VAL A 376 15.69 38.09 1.23
C VAL A 376 16.42 37.12 0.29
N GLY A 377 15.86 35.94 0.04
CA GLY A 377 16.44 34.99 -0.88
C GLY A 377 17.57 34.15 -0.29
N LEU A 378 18.04 33.16 -1.07
CA LEU A 378 19.08 32.20 -0.67
C LEU A 378 20.48 32.83 -0.51
N ASN A 379 20.69 34.03 -1.04
CA ASN A 379 21.95 34.76 -0.89
C ASN A 379 22.00 35.64 0.37
N GLY A 380 20.89 35.84 1.08
CA GLY A 380 20.83 36.70 2.26
C GLY A 380 21.02 38.19 1.99
N LEU A 381 20.70 38.66 0.78
CA LEU A 381 20.86 40.05 0.36
C LEU A 381 19.56 40.51 -0.30
N ASN A 382 19.05 41.69 0.08
CA ASN A 382 18.01 42.33 -0.72
C ASN A 382 18.60 43.04 -1.96
N ASP A 383 17.75 43.45 -2.91
CA ASP A 383 18.16 44.12 -4.15
C ASP A 383 19.14 45.31 -3.96
N ASP A 384 18.96 46.13 -2.92
CA ASP A 384 19.86 47.26 -2.63
C ASP A 384 21.24 46.78 -2.20
N GLU A 385 21.28 45.72 -1.40
CA GLU A 385 22.52 45.10 -0.92
C GLU A 385 23.23 44.33 -2.03
N GLU A 386 22.49 43.65 -2.91
CA GLU A 386 23.05 43.01 -4.10
C GLU A 386 23.78 44.01 -4.98
N ARG A 387 23.16 45.15 -5.30
CA ARG A 387 23.81 46.21 -6.10
C ARG A 387 25.15 46.69 -5.51
N ALA A 388 25.30 46.63 -4.19
CA ALA A 388 26.52 47.02 -3.49
C ALA A 388 27.50 45.85 -3.26
N PHE A 389 27.02 44.61 -3.27
CA PHE A 389 27.82 43.42 -2.98
C PHE A 389 28.75 43.08 -4.14
N GLY A 390 30.02 42.78 -3.82
CA GLY A 390 31.10 42.71 -4.81
C GLY A 390 30.83 41.78 -6.01
N LEU A 391 30.17 40.63 -5.78
CA LEU A 391 29.86 39.67 -6.84
C LEU A 391 28.88 40.26 -7.88
N TYR A 392 27.73 40.77 -7.42
CA TYR A 392 26.68 41.30 -8.29
C TYR A 392 27.05 42.68 -8.84
N ALA A 393 27.73 43.53 -8.07
CA ALA A 393 28.24 44.81 -8.56
C ALA A 393 29.19 44.64 -9.75
N ASN A 394 30.07 43.64 -9.70
CA ASN A 394 30.95 43.30 -10.83
C ASN A 394 30.15 42.77 -12.04
N TYR A 395 29.15 41.92 -11.80
CA TYR A 395 28.24 41.45 -12.86
C TYR A 395 27.52 42.61 -13.56
N LEU A 396 27.00 43.58 -12.81
CA LEU A 396 26.33 44.77 -13.35
C LEU A 396 27.29 45.61 -14.24
N GLN A 397 28.56 45.73 -13.86
CA GLN A 397 29.55 46.42 -14.70
C GLN A 397 29.83 45.67 -16.01
N GLU A 398 29.93 44.34 -15.96
CA GLU A 398 30.20 43.50 -17.13
C GLU A 398 29.00 43.52 -18.12
N ILE A 399 27.78 43.37 -17.59
CA ILE A 399 26.56 43.21 -18.40
C ILE A 399 26.10 44.50 -19.08
N GLN A 400 26.41 45.67 -18.51
CA GLN A 400 25.96 46.98 -19.02
C GLN A 400 26.36 47.21 -20.48
N SER A 401 27.52 46.69 -20.91
CA SER A 401 28.02 46.83 -22.28
C SER A 401 27.43 45.82 -23.28
N LYS A 402 26.67 44.83 -22.80
CA LYS A 402 26.15 43.70 -23.57
C LYS A 402 24.68 43.83 -23.93
N VAL A 403 23.88 44.39 -23.03
CA VAL A 403 22.42 44.50 -23.16
C VAL A 403 21.96 45.91 -23.51
N SER A 404 20.73 46.05 -23.97
CA SER A 404 20.07 47.34 -24.16
C SER A 404 19.84 48.06 -22.83
N GLY A 405 19.69 49.39 -22.85
CA GLY A 405 19.49 50.19 -21.63
C GLY A 405 18.27 49.77 -20.81
N THR A 406 17.15 49.44 -21.46
CA THR A 406 15.92 48.97 -20.80
C THR A 406 16.09 47.61 -20.13
N VAL A 407 16.86 46.70 -20.75
CA VAL A 407 17.17 45.38 -20.18
C VAL A 407 18.14 45.54 -19.02
N PHE A 408 19.13 46.43 -19.14
CA PHE A 408 20.02 46.77 -18.04
C PHE A 408 19.26 47.30 -16.83
N ASP A 409 18.29 48.21 -17.03
CA ASP A 409 17.48 48.74 -15.93
C ASP A 409 16.70 47.63 -15.20
N SER A 410 16.20 46.63 -15.94
CA SER A 410 15.56 45.45 -15.34
C SER A 410 16.54 44.58 -14.54
N ILE A 411 17.75 44.34 -15.05
CA ILE A 411 18.79 43.57 -14.35
C ILE A 411 19.33 44.37 -13.14
N TYR A 412 19.39 45.69 -13.23
CA TYR A 412 19.82 46.55 -12.15
C TYR A 412 18.81 46.59 -10.99
N ALA A 413 17.52 46.47 -11.31
CA ALA A 413 16.45 46.36 -10.31
C ALA A 413 16.55 45.05 -9.51
N ASP A 414 16.88 43.93 -10.18
CA ASP A 414 16.98 42.58 -9.61
C ASP A 414 18.26 41.87 -10.11
N PRO A 415 19.44 42.16 -9.51
CA PRO A 415 20.71 41.58 -9.94
C PRO A 415 20.77 40.05 -9.84
N ALA A 416 20.35 39.47 -8.71
CA ALA A 416 20.32 38.01 -8.52
C ALA A 416 19.20 37.31 -9.28
N ASN A 417 18.17 38.04 -9.73
CA ASN A 417 17.05 37.53 -10.50
C ASN A 417 16.17 36.55 -9.71
N ASP A 418 16.01 36.83 -8.42
CA ASP A 418 15.37 35.98 -7.42
C ASP A 418 14.17 36.63 -6.73
N ASN A 419 13.67 37.75 -7.27
CA ASN A 419 12.45 38.40 -6.79
C ASN A 419 11.18 37.60 -7.10
N TYR A 420 10.38 37.38 -6.06
CA TYR A 420 9.05 36.78 -6.12
C TYR A 420 8.00 37.77 -6.62
N HIS A 421 7.01 37.24 -7.35
CA HIS A 421 5.80 38.00 -7.66
C HIS A 421 4.53 37.15 -7.58
N TYR A 422 3.54 37.64 -6.82
CA TYR A 422 2.25 36.96 -6.71
C TYR A 422 1.44 37.09 -8.00
N TYR A 423 0.81 35.99 -8.42
CA TYR A 423 0.13 35.91 -9.72
C TYR A 423 -1.12 36.83 -9.83
N ARG A 424 -1.65 37.34 -8.71
CA ARG A 424 -2.77 38.30 -8.67
C ARG A 424 -2.32 39.74 -8.39
N GLY A 425 -1.09 40.13 -8.66
CA GLY A 425 -0.68 41.54 -8.50
C GLY A 425 -1.58 42.51 -9.28
N SER A 426 -1.89 43.65 -8.68
CA SER A 426 -2.70 44.72 -9.30
C SER A 426 -1.96 45.44 -10.42
N ASP A 427 -0.62 45.45 -10.38
CA ASP A 427 0.27 45.87 -11.44
C ASP A 427 0.11 44.99 -12.70
N PHE A 428 0.03 43.66 -12.55
CA PHE A 428 -0.26 42.75 -13.66
C PHE A 428 -1.64 43.00 -14.26
N ASP A 429 -2.62 43.44 -13.46
CA ASP A 429 -3.93 43.84 -13.98
C ASP A 429 -3.87 45.12 -14.79
N GLN A 430 -3.06 46.11 -14.35
CA GLN A 430 -2.84 47.37 -15.09
C GLN A 430 -2.11 47.13 -16.41
N LEU A 431 -1.14 46.21 -16.42
CA LEU A 431 -0.38 45.80 -17.60
C LEU A 431 -1.13 44.80 -18.49
N GLN A 432 -2.31 44.34 -18.07
CA GLN A 432 -3.11 43.31 -18.76
C GLN A 432 -2.34 42.01 -19.02
N THR A 433 -1.49 41.61 -18.08
CA THR A 433 -0.61 40.45 -18.19
C THR A 433 -1.41 39.15 -18.32
N SER A 434 -1.03 38.31 -19.30
CA SER A 434 -1.62 36.98 -19.50
C SER A 434 -1.35 36.03 -18.32
N ILE A 435 -2.23 35.05 -18.09
CA ILE A 435 -2.15 34.06 -17.01
C ILE A 435 -0.78 33.37 -16.94
N LEU A 436 -0.23 32.89 -18.06
CA LEU A 436 1.06 32.19 -18.07
C LEU A 436 2.21 33.09 -17.57
N ASN A 437 2.26 34.34 -18.05
CA ASN A 437 3.26 35.32 -17.63
C ASN A 437 3.15 35.69 -16.15
N ARG A 438 1.95 35.64 -15.55
CA ARG A 438 1.74 35.93 -14.12
C ARG A 438 2.41 34.91 -13.20
N TYR A 439 2.65 33.69 -13.68
CA TYR A 439 3.28 32.62 -12.89
C TYR A 439 4.80 32.52 -13.09
N LYS A 440 5.40 33.29 -14.01
CA LYS A 440 6.85 33.19 -14.33
C LYS A 440 7.77 33.29 -13.11
N ARG A 441 7.40 34.10 -12.12
CA ARG A 441 8.22 34.42 -10.93
C ARG A 441 7.64 33.87 -9.62
N ILE A 442 6.72 32.91 -9.69
CA ILE A 442 6.00 32.43 -8.50
C ILE A 442 6.87 31.59 -7.56
N ASN A 443 7.98 31.02 -8.06
CA ASN A 443 8.85 30.13 -7.31
C ASN A 443 10.15 30.80 -6.84
N MET A 444 10.31 32.10 -7.06
CA MET A 444 11.52 32.82 -6.67
C MET A 444 11.53 33.03 -5.14
N PRO A 445 12.71 33.04 -4.49
CA PRO A 445 12.80 33.01 -3.04
C PRO A 445 12.55 34.38 -2.38
N GLN A 446 13.12 35.48 -2.89
CA GLN A 446 13.05 36.79 -2.23
C GLN A 446 11.61 37.35 -2.23
N GLY A 447 11.01 37.49 -1.05
CA GLY A 447 9.69 38.10 -0.85
C GLY A 447 8.52 37.12 -0.98
N ASN A 448 8.76 35.82 -1.00
CA ASN A 448 7.72 34.81 -1.23
C ASN A 448 6.88 34.47 0.00
N SER A 449 7.24 35.01 1.16
CA SER A 449 6.66 34.71 2.47
C SER A 449 6.15 35.96 3.20
N ALA A 450 5.91 37.06 2.47
CA ALA A 450 5.48 38.37 2.99
C ALA A 450 4.44 38.29 4.12
N ASP A 451 4.57 39.17 5.13
CA ASP A 451 3.64 39.23 6.27
C ASP A 451 2.42 40.13 5.99
N SER A 452 1.52 40.24 6.98
CA SER A 452 0.30 41.02 6.82
C SER A 452 0.52 42.51 6.62
N ASP A 453 1.65 43.03 7.10
CA ASP A 453 1.95 44.45 7.20
C ASP A 453 2.78 44.94 6.01
N THR A 454 3.48 44.02 5.33
CA THR A 454 4.39 44.27 4.20
C THR A 454 3.86 43.77 2.85
N ARG A 455 2.73 43.06 2.83
CA ARG A 455 2.11 42.64 1.56
C ARG A 455 1.70 43.83 0.67
N PRO A 456 1.93 43.74 -0.66
CA PRO A 456 1.58 44.82 -1.59
C PRO A 456 0.07 44.91 -1.85
N GLU A 457 -0.68 43.83 -1.57
CA GLU A 457 -2.10 43.71 -1.88
C GLU A 457 -2.97 43.60 -0.62
N SER A 458 -4.27 43.85 -0.76
CA SER A 458 -5.26 43.72 0.33
C SER A 458 -5.55 42.28 0.78
N TYR A 459 -4.99 41.28 0.10
CA TYR A 459 -5.17 39.84 0.34
C TYR A 459 -3.83 39.15 0.55
N GLU A 460 -3.87 37.86 0.92
CA GLU A 460 -2.66 37.05 1.10
C GLU A 460 -1.90 36.89 -0.22
N THR A 461 -0.63 37.26 -0.20
CA THR A 461 0.28 37.18 -1.35
C THR A 461 1.44 36.23 -1.11
N ALA A 462 1.59 35.68 0.11
CA ALA A 462 2.61 34.69 0.40
C ALA A 462 2.35 33.38 -0.36
N TRP A 463 3.38 32.87 -1.02
CA TRP A 463 3.38 31.54 -1.65
C TRP A 463 3.49 30.43 -0.60
N LYS A 464 4.30 30.67 0.42
CA LYS A 464 4.50 29.80 1.58
C LYS A 464 4.73 30.65 2.83
N VAL A 465 4.66 30.02 4.00
CA VAL A 465 4.88 30.70 5.31
C VAL A 465 6.19 30.30 5.97
N THR A 466 6.87 29.31 5.40
CA THR A 466 8.14 28.75 5.89
C THR A 466 9.30 29.40 5.14
N PRO A 467 10.41 29.75 5.83
CA PRO A 467 11.58 30.34 5.20
C PRO A 467 12.18 29.45 4.11
N ASP A 468 12.87 30.06 3.14
CA ASP A 468 13.78 29.36 2.24
C ASP A 468 15.04 28.91 2.99
N VAL A 469 15.39 27.63 2.80
CA VAL A 469 16.50 26.97 3.48
C VAL A 469 17.17 25.98 2.53
N GLU A 470 18.49 25.84 2.64
CA GLU A 470 19.29 24.81 1.93
C GLU A 470 19.34 23.48 2.70
N ASP A 471 18.30 23.21 3.49
CA ASP A 471 18.06 21.96 4.23
C ASP A 471 16.61 21.54 3.97
N ILE A 472 16.41 20.87 2.85
CA ILE A 472 15.11 20.54 2.27
C ILE A 472 14.49 19.38 3.02
N ASN A 473 15.30 18.43 3.50
CA ASN A 473 14.83 17.30 4.29
C ASN A 473 14.55 17.64 5.78
N GLN A 474 15.02 18.81 6.24
CA GLN A 474 14.86 19.34 7.60
C GLN A 474 15.57 18.50 8.68
N ASP A 475 16.73 17.91 8.36
CA ASP A 475 17.56 17.16 9.31
C ASP A 475 18.57 18.04 10.07
N TYR A 476 18.51 19.36 9.85
CA TYR A 476 19.37 20.41 10.40
C TYR A 476 20.82 20.35 9.91
N THR A 477 21.14 19.53 8.91
CA THR A 477 22.43 19.48 8.25
C THR A 477 22.33 19.97 6.80
N LEU A 478 23.48 20.13 6.13
CA LEU A 478 23.54 20.42 4.70
C LEU A 478 24.06 19.18 4.00
N ASN A 479 23.27 18.61 3.09
CA ASN A 479 23.73 17.52 2.25
C ASN A 479 24.36 18.06 0.96
N GLU A 480 25.67 17.88 0.80
CA GLU A 480 26.40 18.28 -0.42
C GLU A 480 26.61 17.11 -1.40
N TYR A 481 26.11 15.92 -1.07
CA TYR A 481 26.39 14.71 -1.83
C TYR A 481 25.40 14.51 -2.98
N GLU A 482 25.92 14.21 -4.16
CA GLU A 482 25.16 13.71 -5.31
C GLU A 482 25.35 12.18 -5.39
N LYS A 483 24.29 11.42 -5.09
CA LYS A 483 24.26 9.95 -5.22
C LYS A 483 22.87 9.51 -5.66
N TYR A 484 22.63 9.42 -6.96
CA TYR A 484 21.30 9.16 -7.50
C TYR A 484 21.32 8.30 -8.75
N TYR A 485 20.17 7.72 -9.05
CA TYR A 485 19.84 7.13 -10.34
C TYR A 485 19.17 8.17 -11.23
N GLN A 486 19.55 8.23 -12.50
CA GLN A 486 19.05 9.19 -13.48
C GLN A 486 18.18 8.49 -14.53
N TYR A 487 17.02 9.08 -14.82
CA TYR A 487 16.08 8.62 -15.83
C TYR A 487 15.82 9.77 -16.80
N ARG A 488 15.81 9.46 -18.09
CA ARG A 488 15.58 10.43 -19.16
C ARG A 488 14.29 10.11 -19.91
N VAL A 489 13.53 11.16 -20.17
CA VAL A 489 12.35 11.14 -21.03
C VAL A 489 12.57 12.15 -22.16
N SER A 490 12.57 11.66 -23.40
CA SER A 490 12.66 12.52 -24.57
C SER A 490 11.33 13.24 -24.79
N ILE A 491 11.34 14.57 -24.86
CA ILE A 491 10.16 15.37 -25.17
C ILE A 491 10.35 15.92 -26.58
N ARG A 492 10.20 15.04 -27.57
CA ARG A 492 10.28 15.36 -29.00
C ARG A 492 9.10 14.73 -29.74
N PRO A 493 8.51 15.39 -30.75
CA PRO A 493 7.32 14.88 -31.44
C PRO A 493 7.47 13.45 -31.98
N GLU A 494 8.66 13.09 -32.50
CA GLU A 494 8.98 11.78 -33.04
C GLU A 494 9.05 10.66 -32.00
N ASP A 495 9.29 11.00 -30.73
CA ASP A 495 9.42 10.05 -29.62
C ASP A 495 8.10 9.86 -28.85
N MET A 496 7.05 10.62 -29.19
CA MET A 496 5.71 10.53 -28.59
C MET A 496 4.88 9.36 -29.14
N VAL A 497 5.44 8.15 -29.08
CA VAL A 497 4.86 6.90 -29.58
C VAL A 497 4.72 5.88 -28.46
N VAL A 498 3.52 5.30 -28.32
CA VAL A 498 3.23 4.25 -27.34
C VAL A 498 4.16 3.05 -27.52
N GLY A 499 4.73 2.53 -26.43
CA GLY A 499 5.70 1.45 -26.42
C GLY A 499 7.16 1.89 -26.59
N ARG A 500 7.42 3.19 -26.73
CA ARG A 500 8.78 3.79 -26.70
C ARG A 500 8.82 4.89 -25.66
N ASN A 501 10.03 5.30 -25.25
CA ASN A 501 10.23 6.46 -24.39
C ASN A 501 9.40 6.40 -23.08
N HIS A 502 9.24 5.19 -22.53
CA HIS A 502 8.42 4.91 -21.34
C HIS A 502 6.93 5.26 -21.45
N ILE A 503 6.39 5.46 -22.66
CA ILE A 503 4.96 5.71 -22.88
C ILE A 503 4.21 4.39 -22.87
N ALA A 504 3.45 4.16 -21.80
CA ALA A 504 2.64 2.94 -21.63
C ALA A 504 1.32 3.02 -22.42
N ASP A 505 0.69 4.20 -22.47
CA ASP A 505 -0.59 4.39 -23.16
C ASP A 505 -0.79 5.86 -23.55
N LYS A 506 -1.81 6.15 -24.36
CA LYS A 506 -2.28 7.50 -24.65
C LYS A 506 -3.80 7.55 -24.73
N ARG A 507 -4.37 8.65 -24.25
CA ARG A 507 -5.80 8.96 -24.35
C ARG A 507 -6.00 10.21 -25.17
N THR A 508 -6.94 10.20 -26.12
CA THR A 508 -7.34 11.42 -26.85
C THR A 508 -8.76 11.80 -26.45
N ALA A 509 -8.93 13.03 -25.97
CA ALA A 509 -10.19 13.56 -25.48
C ALA A 509 -10.66 14.74 -26.34
N SER A 510 -11.94 14.71 -26.72
CA SER A 510 -12.59 15.80 -27.43
C SER A 510 -13.16 16.80 -26.43
N VAL A 511 -12.59 18.00 -26.36
CA VAL A 511 -12.89 18.99 -25.31
C VAL A 511 -13.61 20.19 -25.88
N LYS A 512 -14.76 20.54 -25.32
CA LYS A 512 -15.47 21.79 -25.64
C LYS A 512 -14.86 22.96 -24.88
N LEU A 513 -14.23 23.88 -25.60
CA LEU A 513 -13.51 25.02 -25.07
C LEU A 513 -14.44 26.21 -24.75
N ARG A 514 -13.90 27.24 -24.09
CA ARG A 514 -14.65 28.43 -23.66
C ARG A 514 -15.03 29.34 -24.83
N ASN A 515 -14.22 29.39 -25.88
CA ASN A 515 -14.49 30.12 -27.12
C ASN A 515 -15.57 29.45 -28.00
N GLY A 516 -16.03 28.26 -27.61
CA GLY A 516 -17.09 27.52 -28.30
C GLY A 516 -16.58 26.45 -29.27
N ASN A 517 -15.27 26.42 -29.55
CA ASN A 517 -14.65 25.38 -30.36
C ASN A 517 -14.57 24.05 -29.61
N THR A 518 -14.46 22.96 -30.37
CA THR A 518 -14.12 21.64 -29.83
C THR A 518 -12.77 21.24 -30.40
N GLU A 519 -11.81 20.96 -29.53
CA GLU A 519 -10.44 20.60 -29.89
C GLU A 519 -10.08 19.25 -29.28
N GLU A 520 -9.23 18.49 -30.00
CA GLU A 520 -8.73 17.20 -29.54
C GLU A 520 -7.45 17.38 -28.72
N CYS A 521 -7.43 16.81 -27.52
CA CYS A 521 -6.31 16.86 -26.59
C CYS A 521 -5.80 15.44 -26.32
N THR A 522 -4.51 15.19 -26.57
CA THR A 522 -3.88 13.91 -26.25
C THR A 522 -3.16 14.00 -24.91
N TRP A 523 -3.35 12.98 -24.08
CA TRP A 523 -2.65 12.75 -22.82
C TRP A 523 -1.86 11.46 -22.92
N TYR A 524 -0.58 11.51 -22.58
CA TYR A 524 0.34 10.38 -22.61
C TYR A 524 0.59 9.88 -21.19
N LEU A 525 0.42 8.58 -20.98
CA LEU A 525 0.74 7.92 -19.72
C LEU A 525 2.18 7.42 -19.78
N PHE A 526 3.06 8.07 -19.03
CA PHE A 526 4.44 7.62 -18.84
C PHE A 526 4.52 6.68 -17.64
N ARG A 527 5.30 5.61 -17.79
CA ARG A 527 5.62 4.65 -16.72
C ARG A 527 7.10 4.31 -16.82
N ILE A 528 7.89 4.88 -15.93
CA ILE A 528 9.35 4.70 -15.88
C ILE A 528 9.69 3.65 -14.82
N PRO A 529 10.23 2.47 -15.18
CA PRO A 529 10.67 1.46 -14.22
C PRO A 529 11.94 1.92 -13.49
N LEU A 530 11.93 1.91 -12.16
CA LEU A 530 13.08 2.39 -11.37
C LEU A 530 14.35 1.56 -11.58
N ARG A 531 14.22 0.27 -11.90
CA ARG A 531 15.39 -0.58 -12.12
C ARG A 531 16.06 -0.35 -13.47
N GLU A 532 15.44 0.40 -14.38
CA GLU A 532 15.92 0.71 -15.73
C GLU A 532 16.44 2.15 -15.82
N TYR A 533 17.37 2.52 -14.95
CA TYR A 533 18.01 3.83 -14.98
C TYR A 533 19.02 3.95 -16.14
N GLU A 534 19.18 5.15 -16.69
CA GLU A 534 20.14 5.44 -17.78
C GLU A 534 21.56 5.57 -17.24
N ASP A 535 21.72 6.33 -16.15
CA ASP A 535 23.02 6.58 -15.52
C ASP A 535 22.90 6.61 -13.99
N LYS A 536 24.06 6.53 -13.33
CA LYS A 536 24.19 6.53 -11.87
C LYS A 536 25.33 7.43 -11.44
N GLU A 537 25.00 8.45 -10.66
CA GLU A 537 25.98 9.36 -10.06
C GLU A 537 26.36 8.90 -8.65
N GLY A 538 27.64 9.05 -8.29
CA GLY A 538 28.14 8.72 -6.96
C GLY A 538 28.06 7.22 -6.60
N ASN A 539 28.24 6.92 -5.31
CA ASN A 539 28.28 5.55 -4.78
C ASN A 539 26.94 5.13 -4.17
N ILE A 540 25.91 5.02 -5.00
CA ILE A 540 24.61 4.41 -4.67
C ILE A 540 24.58 2.93 -5.12
N ARG A 541 23.98 2.06 -4.31
CA ARG A 541 24.00 0.59 -4.51
C ARG A 541 22.63 0.00 -4.80
N ASP A 542 21.62 0.46 -4.10
CA ASP A 542 20.25 -0.04 -4.14
C ASP A 542 19.26 1.10 -3.81
N PHE A 543 17.97 0.77 -3.78
CA PHE A 543 16.88 1.71 -3.52
C PHE A 543 16.47 1.76 -2.03
N THR A 544 17.34 1.35 -1.09
CA THR A 544 17.01 1.36 0.35
C THR A 544 17.05 2.76 0.99
N SER A 545 17.67 3.74 0.33
CA SER A 545 17.78 5.12 0.83
C SER A 545 17.66 6.14 -0.31
N ILE A 546 16.43 6.37 -0.77
CA ILE A 546 16.07 7.37 -1.78
C ILE A 546 15.40 8.56 -1.08
N ARG A 547 16.16 9.61 -0.77
CA ARG A 547 15.67 10.74 0.04
C ARG A 547 15.10 11.90 -0.77
N PHE A 548 15.57 12.08 -2.00
CA PHE A 548 15.22 13.22 -2.83
C PHE A 548 14.80 12.78 -4.23
N MET A 549 13.94 13.59 -4.82
CA MET A 549 13.67 13.61 -6.24
C MET A 549 14.04 14.98 -6.80
N ARG A 550 14.86 15.03 -7.87
CA ARG A 550 15.11 16.23 -8.67
C ARG A 550 14.56 16.03 -10.08
N ILE A 551 13.75 16.97 -10.55
CA ILE A 551 13.22 17.03 -11.92
C ILE A 551 13.85 18.23 -12.61
N PHE A 552 14.38 18.04 -13.81
CA PHE A 552 14.90 19.16 -14.60
C PHE A 552 14.70 18.96 -16.09
N LEU A 553 14.65 20.07 -16.82
CA LEU A 553 14.54 20.13 -18.28
C LEU A 553 15.82 20.69 -18.87
N THR A 554 16.24 20.18 -20.02
CA THR A 554 17.38 20.71 -20.80
C THR A 554 17.22 20.39 -22.28
N GLY A 555 18.02 21.00 -23.16
CA GLY A 555 17.98 20.73 -24.61
C GLY A 555 16.84 21.39 -25.38
N PHE A 556 16.10 22.32 -24.76
CA PHE A 556 15.02 23.06 -25.43
C PHE A 556 15.53 24.41 -25.99
N GLU A 557 15.18 24.71 -27.24
CA GLU A 557 15.48 26.02 -27.86
C GLU A 557 14.36 27.05 -27.66
N GLU A 558 13.14 26.59 -27.33
CA GLU A 558 11.93 27.40 -27.23
C GLU A 558 11.20 27.18 -25.90
N GLU A 559 10.38 28.15 -25.52
CA GLU A 559 9.49 28.01 -24.36
C GLU A 559 8.57 26.79 -24.52
N THR A 560 8.48 26.01 -23.43
CA THR A 560 7.72 24.76 -23.38
C THR A 560 6.98 24.65 -22.07
N ILE A 561 5.70 24.26 -22.14
CA ILE A 561 4.85 24.05 -20.98
C ILE A 561 4.45 22.58 -20.92
N ILE A 562 5.02 21.87 -19.94
CA ILE A 562 4.65 20.49 -19.64
C ILE A 562 3.53 20.52 -18.60
N ARG A 563 2.38 19.93 -18.92
CA ARG A 563 1.26 19.80 -17.99
C ARG A 563 1.13 18.36 -17.52
N LEU A 564 1.29 18.15 -16.22
CA LEU A 564 1.16 16.85 -15.57
C LEU A 564 -0.15 16.79 -14.80
N ALA A 565 -1.10 15.97 -15.26
CA ALA A 565 -2.35 15.74 -14.53
C ALA A 565 -2.12 14.91 -13.26
N THR A 566 -1.17 13.98 -13.33
CA THR A 566 -0.68 13.19 -12.20
C THR A 566 0.83 13.08 -12.29
N LEU A 567 1.48 12.87 -11.15
CA LEU A 567 2.90 12.52 -11.01
C LEU A 567 3.02 11.74 -9.72
N ASP A 568 3.13 10.43 -9.83
CA ASP A 568 2.98 9.51 -8.70
C ASP A 568 4.13 8.51 -8.65
N LEU A 569 4.55 8.16 -7.45
CA LEU A 569 5.33 6.95 -7.20
C LEU A 569 4.36 5.79 -7.00
N VAL A 570 4.54 4.72 -7.77
CA VAL A 570 3.66 3.56 -7.73
C VAL A 570 4.31 2.42 -6.98
N GLN A 571 3.68 2.06 -5.87
CA GLN A 571 3.98 0.87 -5.09
C GLN A 571 3.14 -0.30 -5.62
N GLY A 572 3.78 -1.44 -5.84
CA GLY A 572 3.10 -2.69 -6.16
C GLY A 572 2.97 -3.60 -4.94
N ASP A 573 1.83 -4.26 -4.74
CA ASP A 573 1.71 -5.33 -3.72
C ASP A 573 2.38 -6.64 -4.17
N TRP A 574 2.46 -6.82 -5.48
CA TRP A 574 3.06 -7.98 -6.14
C TRP A 574 4.44 -7.63 -6.70
N ARG A 575 5.42 -8.50 -6.44
CA ARG A 575 6.82 -8.29 -6.81
C ARG A 575 7.20 -9.16 -8.00
N THR A 576 7.88 -8.59 -8.99
CA THR A 576 8.42 -9.38 -10.10
C THR A 576 9.51 -10.35 -9.63
N TYR A 577 9.37 -11.63 -9.96
CA TYR A 577 10.36 -12.67 -9.67
C TYR A 577 11.44 -12.73 -10.76
N GLN A 578 12.65 -12.31 -10.41
CA GLN A 578 13.76 -12.16 -11.37
C GLN A 578 14.64 -13.40 -11.54
N GLN A 579 14.56 -14.34 -10.60
CA GLN A 579 15.43 -15.53 -10.63
C GLN A 579 14.83 -16.63 -11.51
N PRO A 580 15.65 -17.57 -12.03
CA PRO A 580 15.14 -18.74 -12.76
C PRO A 580 14.25 -19.60 -11.85
N LEU A 581 13.08 -20.03 -12.32
CA LEU A 581 12.09 -20.77 -11.52
C LEU A 581 12.44 -22.25 -11.29
N TYR A 582 13.35 -22.84 -12.08
CA TYR A 582 13.68 -24.27 -12.04
C TYR A 582 15.18 -24.53 -11.86
N ASN A 583 15.53 -25.47 -10.99
CA ASN A 583 16.91 -25.91 -10.79
C ASN A 583 17.41 -26.73 -12.00
N GLY A 584 18.59 -26.38 -12.53
CA GLY A 584 19.23 -27.15 -13.60
C GLY A 584 18.75 -26.85 -15.02
N SER A 585 17.80 -25.91 -15.18
CA SER A 585 17.63 -25.25 -16.47
C SER A 585 18.90 -24.44 -16.70
N VAL A 586 19.63 -24.71 -17.78
CA VAL A 586 20.66 -23.78 -18.25
C VAL A 586 19.98 -22.43 -18.24
N ALA A 587 20.56 -21.45 -17.54
CA ALA A 587 20.17 -20.07 -17.69
C ALA A 587 20.37 -19.72 -19.17
N SER A 588 19.38 -20.04 -20.01
CA SER A 588 18.96 -19.06 -20.97
C SER A 588 18.55 -17.92 -20.06
N THR A 589 19.41 -16.91 -20.00
CA THR A 589 19.00 -15.54 -19.78
C THR A 589 17.91 -15.32 -20.81
N GLY A 590 16.70 -15.76 -20.47
CA GLY A 590 15.62 -15.78 -21.42
C GLY A 590 15.39 -14.35 -21.83
N SER A 591 15.27 -14.11 -23.13
CA SER A 591 15.00 -12.79 -23.69
C SER A 591 13.68 -12.21 -23.19
N GLY A 592 12.90 -13.02 -22.46
CA GLY A 592 11.60 -12.67 -21.96
C GLY A 592 11.63 -11.56 -20.92
N THR A 593 10.81 -10.53 -21.13
CA THR A 593 10.52 -9.51 -20.12
C THR A 593 9.09 -9.70 -19.59
N LEU A 594 8.86 -9.28 -18.35
CA LEU A 594 7.54 -9.26 -17.72
C LEU A 594 7.32 -7.84 -17.19
N GLU A 595 6.28 -7.19 -17.69
CA GLU A 595 5.81 -5.90 -17.20
C GLU A 595 4.53 -6.14 -16.40
N VAL A 596 4.43 -5.52 -15.22
CA VAL A 596 3.32 -5.72 -14.29
C VAL A 596 2.65 -4.38 -14.05
N SER A 597 1.34 -4.35 -14.16
CA SER A 597 0.54 -3.15 -13.96
C SER A 597 -0.89 -3.51 -13.58
N THR A 598 -1.79 -2.53 -13.62
CA THR A 598 -3.21 -2.70 -13.32
C THR A 598 -4.06 -2.29 -14.51
N VAL A 599 -5.17 -2.99 -14.69
CA VAL A 599 -6.25 -2.60 -15.60
C VAL A 599 -7.52 -2.47 -14.77
N CYS A 600 -8.31 -1.42 -15.01
CA CYS A 600 -9.49 -1.17 -14.20
C CYS A 600 -10.68 -0.67 -15.02
N ILE A 601 -11.86 -0.77 -14.43
CA ILE A 601 -13.11 -0.41 -15.09
C ILE A 601 -13.23 1.10 -15.34
N GLU A 602 -12.65 1.95 -14.50
CA GLU A 602 -12.75 3.40 -14.65
C GLU A 602 -11.76 3.99 -15.69
N GLU A 603 -10.59 3.38 -15.85
CA GLU A 603 -9.52 3.88 -16.72
C GLU A 603 -9.36 3.10 -18.03
N ASN A 604 -9.69 1.81 -18.08
CA ASN A 604 -9.32 0.90 -19.18
C ASN A 604 -10.52 0.26 -19.90
N ASN A 605 -11.70 0.86 -19.80
CA ASN A 605 -12.92 0.39 -20.46
C ASN A 605 -12.91 0.56 -22.00
N ASP A 606 -11.98 1.34 -22.54
CA ASP A 606 -11.77 1.61 -23.96
C ASP A 606 -10.40 1.08 -24.46
N LYS A 607 -9.68 0.36 -23.59
CA LYS A 607 -8.38 -0.27 -23.89
C LYS A 607 -8.48 -1.20 -25.12
N GLN A 608 -7.40 -1.25 -25.89
CA GLN A 608 -7.19 -2.19 -27.00
C GLN A 608 -6.05 -3.17 -26.66
N PRO A 609 -6.04 -4.41 -27.20
CA PRO A 609 -7.00 -4.99 -28.16
C PRO A 609 -8.30 -5.51 -27.52
N VAL A 610 -8.33 -5.64 -26.19
CA VAL A 610 -9.52 -6.01 -25.42
C VAL A 610 -9.72 -4.97 -24.33
N ASN A 611 -10.95 -4.50 -24.17
CA ASN A 611 -11.31 -3.57 -23.11
C ASN A 611 -11.61 -4.30 -21.79
N TYR A 612 -11.40 -3.60 -20.68
CA TYR A 612 -11.67 -4.16 -19.37
C TYR A 612 -13.19 -4.19 -19.07
N VAL A 613 -13.67 -5.34 -18.60
CA VAL A 613 -15.04 -5.54 -18.10
C VAL A 613 -15.00 -6.31 -16.80
N LEU A 614 -16.02 -6.15 -15.95
CA LEU A 614 -16.10 -6.87 -14.68
C LEU A 614 -16.18 -8.40 -14.91
N PRO A 615 -15.50 -9.21 -14.08
CA PRO A 615 -15.67 -10.66 -14.13
C PRO A 615 -17.14 -11.06 -13.87
N PRO A 616 -17.62 -12.16 -14.50
CA PRO A 616 -18.98 -12.65 -14.28
C PRO A 616 -19.30 -12.85 -12.80
N GLY A 617 -20.43 -12.31 -12.35
CA GLY A 617 -20.87 -12.47 -10.96
C GLY A 617 -20.09 -11.64 -9.94
N ILE A 618 -19.25 -10.69 -10.37
CA ILE A 618 -18.59 -9.66 -9.56
C ILE A 618 -19.33 -8.32 -9.69
N THR A 619 -19.41 -7.56 -8.60
CA THR A 619 -20.00 -6.22 -8.56
C THR A 619 -19.09 -5.27 -7.80
N ARG A 620 -19.11 -4.00 -8.20
CA ARG A 620 -18.31 -2.96 -7.56
C ARG A 620 -18.74 -2.75 -6.12
N ILE A 621 -17.78 -2.50 -5.23
CA ILE A 621 -18.06 -2.20 -3.83
C ILE A 621 -18.74 -0.82 -3.77
N THR A 622 -19.79 -0.69 -2.96
CA THR A 622 -20.42 0.60 -2.68
C THR A 622 -19.86 1.18 -1.38
N ASP A 623 -19.36 2.41 -1.39
CA ASP A 623 -18.80 3.06 -0.19
C ASP A 623 -19.93 3.41 0.81
N PRO A 624 -19.98 2.74 1.98
CA PRO A 624 -21.03 2.97 2.98
C PRO A 624 -20.83 4.26 3.78
N SER A 625 -19.66 4.91 3.69
CA SER A 625 -19.35 6.15 4.40
C SER A 625 -19.95 7.38 3.71
N GLN A 626 -20.27 7.27 2.42
CA GLN A 626 -20.84 8.34 1.63
C GLN A 626 -22.36 8.41 1.80
N SER A 627 -22.89 9.64 1.82
CA SER A 627 -24.35 9.87 1.86
C SER A 627 -25.08 9.42 0.58
N GLN A 628 -24.34 9.22 -0.51
CA GLN A 628 -24.83 8.69 -1.79
C GLN A 628 -24.13 7.38 -2.12
N LEU A 629 -24.82 6.54 -2.89
CA LEU A 629 -24.26 5.31 -3.43
C LEU A 629 -23.16 5.66 -4.44
N VAL A 630 -21.92 5.59 -4.00
CA VAL A 630 -20.73 5.72 -4.86
C VAL A 630 -20.11 4.33 -4.97
N GLU A 631 -19.94 3.86 -6.20
CA GLU A 631 -19.22 2.63 -6.48
C GLU A 631 -17.71 2.90 -6.51
N ALA A 632 -16.95 2.09 -5.80
CA ALA A 632 -15.49 2.09 -5.85
C ALA A 632 -15.01 1.60 -7.23
N ASN A 633 -13.77 1.93 -7.57
CA ASN A 633 -13.11 1.32 -8.74
C ASN A 633 -13.04 -0.21 -8.55
N GLU A 634 -12.90 -0.92 -9.67
CA GLU A 634 -12.64 -2.36 -9.69
C GLU A 634 -11.49 -2.59 -10.67
N GLN A 635 -10.46 -3.31 -10.23
CA GLN A 635 -9.22 -3.48 -10.99
C GLN A 635 -8.64 -4.90 -10.91
N ALA A 636 -7.92 -5.29 -11.94
CA ALA A 636 -7.18 -6.53 -12.03
C ALA A 636 -5.68 -6.28 -12.22
N MET A 637 -4.86 -7.25 -11.82
CA MET A 637 -3.44 -7.25 -12.13
C MET A 637 -3.23 -7.62 -13.60
N CYS A 638 -2.52 -6.79 -14.35
CA CYS A 638 -2.15 -7.01 -15.75
C CYS A 638 -0.67 -7.36 -15.88
N MET A 639 -0.39 -8.54 -16.42
CA MET A 639 0.94 -9.06 -16.69
C MET A 639 1.17 -9.14 -18.21
N VAL A 640 2.10 -8.33 -18.71
CA VAL A 640 2.49 -8.33 -20.13
C VAL A 640 3.83 -9.06 -20.25
N ALA A 641 3.79 -10.28 -20.78
CA ALA A 641 4.99 -11.06 -21.04
C ALA A 641 5.40 -10.90 -22.51
N ARG A 642 6.63 -10.45 -22.75
CA ARG A 642 7.19 -10.25 -24.10
C ARG A 642 8.33 -11.20 -24.34
N ASN A 643 8.41 -11.81 -25.51
CA ASN A 643 9.55 -12.60 -25.98
C ASN A 643 9.96 -13.78 -25.07
N LEU A 644 8.99 -14.45 -24.43
CA LEU A 644 9.25 -15.67 -23.65
C LEU A 644 9.76 -16.77 -24.57
N GLY A 645 10.97 -17.28 -24.33
CA GLY A 645 11.51 -18.47 -25.00
C GLY A 645 10.69 -19.72 -24.70
N GLY A 646 10.93 -20.80 -25.46
CA GLY A 646 10.22 -22.07 -25.24
C GLY A 646 10.50 -22.64 -23.84
N SER A 647 9.44 -23.04 -23.13
CA SER A 647 9.48 -23.47 -21.72
C SER A 647 9.95 -22.40 -20.73
N GLU A 648 10.11 -21.14 -21.16
CA GLU A 648 10.41 -20.03 -20.26
C GLU A 648 9.17 -19.63 -19.47
N ALA A 649 9.37 -19.23 -18.22
CA ALA A 649 8.33 -18.70 -17.36
C ALA A 649 8.81 -17.44 -16.62
N LYS A 650 7.91 -16.49 -16.46
CA LYS A 650 8.08 -15.29 -15.63
C LYS A 650 6.92 -15.21 -14.64
N ALA A 651 7.18 -14.69 -13.46
CA ALA A 651 6.17 -14.68 -12.41
C ALA A 651 6.28 -13.44 -11.54
N VAL A 652 5.19 -13.16 -10.84
CA VAL A 652 5.12 -12.24 -9.71
C VAL A 652 4.83 -13.02 -8.44
N TYR A 653 5.22 -12.48 -7.30
CA TYR A 653 4.96 -13.10 -6.02
C TYR A 653 4.54 -12.07 -4.97
N LYS A 654 3.75 -12.55 -4.01
CA LYS A 654 3.36 -11.84 -2.80
C LYS A 654 3.81 -12.67 -1.60
N ASN A 655 4.36 -11.99 -0.59
CA ASN A 655 4.62 -12.61 0.70
C ASN A 655 3.37 -12.50 1.56
N CYS A 656 3.03 -13.59 2.23
CA CYS A 656 1.83 -13.69 3.05
C CYS A 656 2.08 -14.59 4.27
N ASN A 657 1.06 -14.77 5.10
CA ASN A 657 1.06 -15.77 6.16
C ASN A 657 -0.36 -16.28 6.37
N TYR A 658 -0.82 -17.12 5.45
CA TYR A 658 -2.19 -17.62 5.42
C TYR A 658 -2.29 -19.08 5.87
N ASP A 659 -3.31 -19.38 6.67
CA ASP A 659 -3.78 -20.74 6.96
C ASP A 659 -5.03 -21.02 6.13
N MET A 660 -4.87 -21.72 5.00
CA MET A 660 -5.93 -22.00 4.04
C MET A 660 -6.69 -23.30 4.35
N ARG A 661 -6.35 -24.03 5.42
CA ARG A 661 -6.90 -25.37 5.71
C ARG A 661 -8.38 -25.38 6.08
N GLN A 662 -8.91 -24.22 6.49
CA GLN A 662 -10.33 -24.09 6.80
C GLN A 662 -11.17 -23.82 5.57
N TYR A 663 -10.58 -23.74 4.38
CA TYR A 663 -11.27 -23.54 3.11
C TYR A 663 -11.12 -24.80 2.27
N LYS A 664 -12.06 -25.03 1.35
CA LYS A 664 -12.00 -26.20 0.47
C LYS A 664 -11.57 -25.84 -0.93
N HIS A 665 -11.87 -24.61 -1.35
CA HIS A 665 -11.81 -24.21 -2.73
C HIS A 665 -11.08 -22.88 -2.87
N LEU A 666 -10.25 -22.75 -3.89
CA LEU A 666 -9.59 -21.50 -4.28
C LEU A 666 -9.96 -21.17 -5.72
N GLN A 667 -10.35 -19.92 -5.95
CA GLN A 667 -10.75 -19.42 -7.25
C GLN A 667 -10.02 -18.13 -7.58
N MET A 668 -9.66 -17.94 -8.85
CA MET A 668 -9.11 -16.70 -9.39
C MET A 668 -9.49 -16.59 -10.87
N TYR A 669 -9.99 -15.43 -11.27
CA TYR A 669 -10.35 -15.15 -12.65
C TYR A 669 -9.10 -14.82 -13.45
N VAL A 670 -9.03 -15.35 -14.67
CA VAL A 670 -7.91 -15.09 -15.57
C VAL A 670 -8.42 -14.75 -16.97
N HIS A 671 -7.91 -13.66 -17.51
CA HIS A 671 -8.07 -13.26 -18.90
C HIS A 671 -6.75 -13.40 -19.62
N ALA A 672 -6.80 -13.67 -20.93
CA ALA A 672 -5.62 -13.63 -21.78
C ALA A 672 -5.97 -13.13 -23.19
N ASN A 673 -5.10 -12.30 -23.75
CA ASN A 673 -5.18 -11.82 -25.12
C ASN A 673 -3.79 -11.76 -25.78
N ALA A 674 -3.76 -11.83 -27.10
CA ALA A 674 -2.55 -11.51 -27.86
C ALA A 674 -2.24 -10.00 -27.73
N LEU A 675 -0.96 -9.64 -27.81
CA LEU A 675 -0.57 -8.22 -27.87
C LEU A 675 -1.06 -7.59 -29.18
N ALA A 676 -1.34 -6.29 -29.19
CA ALA A 676 -1.90 -5.59 -30.35
C ALA A 676 -1.03 -5.71 -31.62
N GLU A 677 0.30 -5.70 -31.46
CA GLU A 677 1.24 -5.90 -32.55
C GLU A 677 1.33 -7.36 -33.06
N ASN A 678 0.89 -8.32 -32.23
CA ASN A 678 0.81 -9.76 -32.47
C ASN A 678 2.02 -10.38 -33.22
N VAL A 679 3.24 -9.93 -32.92
CA VAL A 679 4.46 -10.33 -33.66
C VAL A 679 4.74 -11.84 -33.57
N THR A 680 4.41 -12.48 -32.45
CA THR A 680 4.71 -13.90 -32.17
C THR A 680 3.57 -14.86 -32.53
N ALA A 681 2.44 -14.34 -33.04
CA ALA A 681 1.25 -15.10 -33.42
C ALA A 681 0.88 -16.16 -32.36
N THR A 682 0.67 -15.71 -31.12
CA THR A 682 0.30 -16.57 -30.00
C THR A 682 -1.11 -17.14 -30.22
N THR A 683 -1.29 -18.43 -29.95
CA THR A 683 -2.55 -19.15 -30.11
C THR A 683 -2.93 -19.91 -28.84
N ASP A 684 -4.17 -20.38 -28.76
CA ASP A 684 -4.71 -21.09 -27.59
C ASP A 684 -3.82 -22.26 -27.14
N GLY A 685 -3.60 -22.36 -25.83
CA GLY A 685 -2.84 -23.43 -25.19
C GLY A 685 -1.31 -23.34 -25.33
N GLU A 686 -0.78 -22.40 -26.13
CA GLU A 686 0.67 -22.20 -26.26
C GLU A 686 1.29 -21.51 -25.04
N CYS A 687 0.48 -20.77 -24.26
CA CYS A 687 0.86 -20.18 -22.99
C CYS A 687 -0.05 -20.70 -21.87
N SER A 688 0.45 -20.77 -20.65
CA SER A 688 -0.31 -21.11 -19.45
C SER A 688 -0.12 -20.07 -18.35
N VAL A 689 -1.14 -19.90 -17.52
CA VAL A 689 -1.02 -19.26 -16.21
C VAL A 689 -0.76 -20.35 -15.19
N PHE A 690 0.06 -20.07 -14.18
CA PHE A 690 0.20 -20.97 -13.03
C PHE A 690 0.19 -20.19 -11.73
N ILE A 691 -0.37 -20.80 -10.69
CA ILE A 691 -0.28 -20.32 -9.31
C ILE A 691 0.56 -21.29 -8.48
N ARG A 692 1.48 -20.76 -7.66
CA ARG A 692 2.20 -21.53 -6.64
C ARG A 692 1.80 -21.08 -5.24
N LEU A 693 1.58 -22.06 -4.37
CA LEU A 693 1.28 -21.87 -2.95
C LEU A 693 2.29 -22.67 -2.12
N GLY A 694 3.01 -22.02 -1.21
CA GLY A 694 3.96 -22.74 -0.37
C GLY A 694 4.74 -21.88 0.62
N SER A 695 5.80 -22.47 1.17
CA SER A 695 6.72 -21.78 2.08
C SER A 695 7.85 -21.06 1.35
N ASP A 696 8.12 -21.43 0.11
CA ASP A 696 9.14 -20.81 -0.75
C ASP A 696 8.78 -20.93 -2.25
N TYR A 697 9.61 -20.35 -3.12
CA TYR A 697 9.35 -20.24 -4.55
C TYR A 697 9.79 -21.46 -5.40
N LYS A 698 10.67 -22.34 -4.89
CA LYS A 698 11.43 -23.31 -5.72
C LYS A 698 11.51 -24.72 -5.15
N SER A 699 11.49 -24.86 -3.84
CA SER A 699 11.80 -26.10 -3.14
C SER A 699 10.58 -26.67 -2.42
N ASN A 700 9.62 -25.85 -1.98
CA ASN A 700 8.44 -26.28 -1.23
C ASN A 700 7.19 -25.54 -1.68
N TYR A 701 6.52 -26.06 -2.70
CA TYR A 701 5.29 -25.49 -3.25
C TYR A 701 4.36 -26.53 -3.85
N TYR A 702 3.07 -26.22 -3.82
CA TYR A 702 2.07 -26.74 -4.74
C TYR A 702 1.98 -25.80 -5.94
N GLU A 703 1.79 -26.34 -7.15
CA GLU A 703 1.57 -25.57 -8.37
C GLU A 703 0.32 -26.09 -9.09
N TYR A 704 -0.54 -25.18 -9.54
CA TYR A 704 -1.65 -25.48 -10.44
C TYR A 704 -1.48 -24.64 -11.71
N GLU A 705 -1.47 -25.30 -12.86
CA GLU A 705 -1.20 -24.71 -14.17
C GLU A 705 -2.40 -24.89 -15.09
N VAL A 706 -2.87 -23.78 -15.68
CA VAL A 706 -4.03 -23.71 -16.59
C VAL A 706 -3.55 -23.19 -17.96
N PRO A 707 -3.64 -24.00 -19.03
CA PRO A 707 -3.40 -23.53 -20.40
C PRO A 707 -4.43 -22.47 -20.81
N LEU A 708 -3.95 -21.35 -21.36
CA LEU A 708 -4.78 -20.17 -21.63
C LEU A 708 -5.43 -20.23 -23.02
N LYS A 709 -6.71 -19.89 -23.05
CA LYS A 709 -7.52 -19.59 -24.24
C LYS A 709 -7.54 -18.08 -24.46
N LEU A 710 -7.25 -17.64 -25.68
CA LEU A 710 -7.15 -16.22 -26.00
C LEU A 710 -8.52 -15.64 -26.31
N THR A 711 -8.79 -14.47 -25.73
CA THR A 711 -9.96 -13.66 -26.07
C THR A 711 -9.71 -12.98 -27.41
N PRO A 712 -10.64 -13.06 -28.38
CA PRO A 712 -10.53 -12.33 -29.64
C PRO A 712 -10.45 -10.82 -29.42
N GLU A 713 -9.73 -10.12 -30.29
CA GLU A 713 -9.71 -8.66 -30.32
C GLU A 713 -11.13 -8.11 -30.53
N GLY A 714 -11.50 -7.09 -29.74
CA GLY A 714 -12.82 -6.48 -29.81
C GLY A 714 -13.16 -5.63 -28.59
N ASN A 715 -14.29 -4.93 -28.69
CA ASN A 715 -14.88 -4.21 -27.57
C ASN A 715 -16.11 -4.97 -27.06
N TYR A 716 -16.09 -5.34 -25.79
CA TYR A 716 -17.07 -6.17 -25.12
C TYR A 716 -17.94 -5.31 -24.19
N ASP A 717 -19.25 -5.56 -24.20
CA ASP A 717 -20.22 -4.84 -23.37
C ASP A 717 -20.14 -5.31 -21.90
N THR A 718 -19.69 -4.40 -21.04
CA THR A 718 -19.56 -4.55 -19.58
C THR A 718 -20.85 -4.97 -18.88
N TYR A 719 -22.02 -4.64 -19.45
CA TYR A 719 -23.32 -4.93 -18.82
C TYR A 719 -23.97 -6.20 -19.37
N SER A 720 -23.29 -6.90 -20.29
CA SER A 720 -23.78 -8.14 -20.89
C SER A 720 -23.05 -9.35 -20.31
N ALA A 721 -23.80 -10.37 -19.88
CA ALA A 721 -23.21 -11.62 -19.40
C ALA A 721 -22.32 -12.28 -20.47
N ALA A 722 -22.72 -12.21 -21.75
CA ALA A 722 -21.95 -12.74 -22.86
C ALA A 722 -20.61 -12.00 -23.05
N GLY A 723 -20.59 -10.67 -22.88
CA GLY A 723 -19.35 -9.88 -22.93
C GLY A 723 -18.41 -10.21 -21.77
N CYS A 724 -18.94 -10.26 -20.55
CA CYS A 724 -18.16 -10.63 -19.36
C CYS A 724 -17.55 -12.04 -19.48
N THR A 725 -18.31 -13.05 -19.90
CA THR A 725 -17.80 -14.42 -20.08
C THR A 725 -16.84 -14.55 -21.26
N ALA A 726 -16.98 -13.71 -22.30
CA ALA A 726 -16.03 -13.71 -23.40
C ALA A 726 -14.65 -13.19 -22.98
N VAL A 727 -14.61 -12.14 -22.14
CA VAL A 727 -13.36 -11.61 -21.58
C VAL A 727 -12.82 -12.50 -20.47
N TRP A 728 -13.68 -13.03 -19.59
CA TRP A 728 -13.29 -13.91 -18.50
C TRP A 728 -13.87 -15.32 -18.74
N PRO A 729 -13.27 -16.10 -19.65
CA PRO A 729 -13.76 -17.44 -19.95
C PRO A 729 -13.53 -18.38 -18.77
N GLU A 730 -14.53 -19.21 -18.47
CA GLU A 730 -14.45 -20.23 -17.41
C GLU A 730 -13.26 -21.17 -17.60
N GLU A 731 -12.85 -21.43 -18.86
CA GLU A 731 -11.72 -22.31 -19.17
C GLU A 731 -10.35 -21.76 -18.73
N ASN A 732 -10.23 -20.44 -18.55
CA ASN A 732 -9.02 -19.83 -18.03
C ASN A 732 -9.02 -19.70 -16.50
N MET A 733 -10.17 -19.91 -15.86
CA MET A 733 -10.32 -19.71 -14.44
C MET A 733 -9.42 -20.69 -13.68
N VAL A 734 -8.67 -20.16 -12.71
CA VAL A 734 -7.93 -20.99 -11.77
C VAL A 734 -8.92 -21.37 -10.68
N ASP A 735 -9.42 -22.60 -10.74
CA ASP A 735 -10.50 -23.13 -9.93
C ASP A 735 -10.00 -24.46 -9.33
N ILE A 736 -9.68 -24.44 -8.04
CA ILE A 736 -8.87 -25.47 -7.38
C ILE A 736 -9.56 -25.97 -6.13
N ASP A 737 -9.91 -27.25 -6.11
CA ASP A 737 -10.21 -27.97 -4.88
C ASP A 737 -8.92 -28.33 -4.15
N PHE A 738 -8.77 -27.87 -2.90
CA PHE A 738 -7.57 -28.13 -2.10
C PHE A 738 -7.34 -29.62 -1.80
N ASP A 739 -8.39 -30.43 -1.86
CA ASP A 739 -8.29 -31.89 -1.77
C ASP A 739 -7.45 -32.50 -2.91
N LEU A 740 -7.33 -31.82 -4.06
CA LEU A 740 -6.43 -32.22 -5.14
C LEU A 740 -4.96 -32.17 -4.69
N PHE A 741 -4.56 -31.11 -3.97
CA PHE A 741 -3.19 -30.97 -3.48
C PHE A 741 -2.85 -32.02 -2.41
N THR A 742 -3.76 -32.22 -1.45
CA THR A 742 -3.54 -33.22 -0.39
C THR A 742 -3.55 -34.65 -0.95
N SER A 743 -4.40 -34.93 -1.94
CA SER A 743 -4.43 -36.22 -2.65
C SER A 743 -3.15 -36.45 -3.47
N LEU A 744 -2.68 -35.43 -4.20
CA LEU A 744 -1.41 -35.50 -4.93
C LEU A 744 -0.23 -35.76 -3.99
N LYS A 745 -0.20 -35.08 -2.84
CA LYS A 745 0.81 -35.29 -1.80
C LYS A 745 0.76 -36.72 -1.26
N LYS A 746 -0.43 -37.26 -0.97
CA LYS A 746 -0.63 -38.63 -0.49
C LYS A 746 -0.11 -39.65 -1.51
N GLN A 747 -0.44 -39.48 -2.80
CA GLN A 747 0.04 -40.33 -3.88
C GLN A 747 1.57 -40.27 -4.01
N ARG A 748 2.15 -39.07 -4.00
CA ARG A 748 3.60 -38.85 -4.03
C ARG A 748 4.28 -39.53 -2.85
N ASN A 749 3.77 -39.36 -1.63
CA ASN A 749 4.32 -39.94 -0.41
C ASN A 749 4.29 -41.47 -0.44
N ALA A 750 3.20 -42.06 -0.94
CA ALA A 750 3.09 -43.51 -1.13
C ALA A 750 4.10 -44.04 -2.17
N GLN A 751 4.38 -43.29 -3.24
CA GLN A 751 5.42 -43.67 -4.21
C GLN A 751 6.84 -43.44 -3.67
N ALA A 752 7.03 -42.42 -2.83
CA ALA A 752 8.31 -42.14 -2.21
C ALA A 752 8.69 -43.21 -1.18
N SER A 753 7.71 -43.75 -0.43
CA SER A 753 7.95 -44.81 0.56
C SER A 753 8.44 -46.13 -0.07
N ILE A 754 8.09 -46.39 -1.33
CA ILE A 754 8.58 -47.52 -2.13
C ILE A 754 9.79 -47.17 -3.01
N GLY A 755 10.34 -45.95 -2.89
CA GLY A 755 11.53 -45.50 -3.61
C GLY A 755 11.32 -45.15 -5.09
N ALA A 756 10.08 -45.02 -5.57
CA ALA A 756 9.77 -44.71 -6.97
C ALA A 756 9.90 -43.21 -7.32
N THR A 757 9.81 -42.32 -6.33
CA THR A 757 10.02 -40.87 -6.47
C THR A 757 10.71 -40.30 -5.22
N SER A 758 11.03 -39.00 -5.20
CA SER A 758 11.64 -38.32 -4.06
C SER A 758 11.02 -36.93 -3.83
N MET A 759 11.21 -36.38 -2.64
CA MET A 759 10.67 -35.05 -2.28
C MET A 759 11.32 -33.90 -3.08
N ASN A 760 12.56 -34.09 -3.54
CA ASN A 760 13.33 -33.06 -4.26
C ASN A 760 13.10 -33.09 -5.78
N ARG A 761 12.13 -33.89 -6.24
CA ARG A 761 11.79 -34.01 -7.66
C ARG A 761 10.34 -33.60 -7.84
N LEU A 762 10.09 -32.80 -8.88
CA LEU A 762 8.74 -32.37 -9.23
C LEU A 762 7.88 -33.60 -9.52
N PHE A 763 6.76 -33.72 -8.82
CA PHE A 763 5.77 -34.75 -9.04
C PHE A 763 4.49 -34.09 -9.54
N SER A 764 3.93 -34.58 -10.65
CA SER A 764 2.78 -33.95 -11.31
C SER A 764 1.75 -34.97 -11.75
N THR A 765 0.49 -34.54 -11.78
CA THR A 765 -0.65 -35.22 -12.41
C THR A 765 -1.51 -34.20 -13.16
N TYR A 766 -2.51 -34.68 -13.89
CA TYR A 766 -3.57 -33.84 -14.44
C TYR A 766 -4.79 -33.87 -13.52
N ASP A 767 -5.53 -32.77 -13.50
CA ASP A 767 -6.83 -32.68 -12.85
C ASP A 767 -7.85 -33.56 -13.60
N GLU A 768 -8.60 -34.40 -12.88
CA GLU A 768 -9.58 -35.31 -13.48
C GLU A 768 -10.80 -34.57 -14.02
N ASP A 769 -11.21 -33.49 -13.33
CA ASP A 769 -12.36 -32.68 -13.72
C ASP A 769 -11.98 -31.67 -14.82
N ASN A 770 -10.70 -31.27 -14.85
CA ASN A 770 -10.13 -30.38 -15.88
C ASN A 770 -8.86 -31.00 -16.53
N PRO A 771 -8.99 -31.94 -17.48
CA PRO A 771 -7.87 -32.73 -18.00
C PRO A 771 -6.73 -31.94 -18.67
N ASN A 772 -6.95 -30.67 -19.02
CA ASN A 772 -5.92 -29.80 -19.55
C ASN A 772 -5.04 -29.16 -18.46
N ASN A 773 -5.55 -29.11 -17.23
CA ASN A 773 -4.90 -28.46 -16.10
C ASN A 773 -3.95 -29.41 -15.40
N ARG A 774 -2.78 -28.91 -15.04
CA ARG A 774 -1.71 -29.71 -14.45
C ARG A 774 -1.49 -29.31 -13.00
N ILE A 775 -1.42 -30.32 -12.13
CA ILE A 775 -1.20 -30.17 -10.69
C ILE A 775 0.18 -30.71 -10.38
N SER A 776 0.99 -29.96 -9.63
CA SER A 776 2.35 -30.35 -9.26
C SER A 776 2.68 -30.09 -7.80
N ILE A 777 3.60 -30.90 -7.25
CA ILE A 777 4.15 -30.75 -5.90
C ILE A 777 5.67 -30.87 -5.94
N MET A 778 6.36 -29.98 -5.23
CA MET A 778 7.80 -30.01 -4.97
C MET A 778 8.04 -29.86 -3.46
N GLY A 779 8.93 -30.68 -2.89
CA GLY A 779 9.27 -30.63 -1.46
C GLY A 779 8.13 -31.08 -0.55
N ASN A 780 8.00 -30.45 0.62
CA ASN A 780 6.89 -30.70 1.54
C ASN A 780 6.15 -29.40 1.89
N PRO A 781 5.43 -28.79 0.92
CA PRO A 781 4.64 -27.58 1.15
C PRO A 781 3.51 -27.84 2.14
N THR A 782 2.95 -26.76 2.68
CA THR A 782 1.78 -26.81 3.55
C THR A 782 0.78 -25.72 3.19
N LEU A 783 -0.51 -26.04 3.30
CA LEU A 783 -1.62 -25.09 3.24
C LEU A 783 -1.90 -24.42 4.60
N GLY A 784 -1.30 -24.91 5.70
CA GLY A 784 -1.48 -24.36 7.04
C GLY A 784 -0.62 -23.13 7.35
N GLU A 785 0.43 -22.90 6.57
CA GLU A 785 1.31 -21.74 6.68
C GLU A 785 1.86 -21.40 5.29
N VAL A 786 1.01 -20.84 4.43
CA VAL A 786 1.39 -20.36 3.11
C VAL A 786 2.11 -19.03 3.27
N LYS A 787 3.42 -19.02 2.99
CA LYS A 787 4.28 -17.83 3.11
C LYS A 787 4.40 -17.04 1.84
N THR A 788 4.18 -17.69 0.71
CA THR A 788 4.22 -17.05 -0.59
C THR A 788 3.13 -17.58 -1.51
N ILE A 789 2.53 -16.64 -2.23
CA ILE A 789 1.70 -16.90 -3.40
C ILE A 789 2.46 -16.35 -4.59
N MET A 790 2.58 -17.15 -5.65
CA MET A 790 3.21 -16.73 -6.90
C MET A 790 2.26 -16.97 -8.05
N ILE A 791 2.11 -15.99 -8.93
CA ILE A 791 1.33 -16.10 -10.16
C ILE A 791 2.29 -15.88 -11.32
N GLY A 792 2.29 -16.75 -12.31
CA GLY A 792 3.19 -16.62 -13.44
C GLY A 792 2.61 -17.06 -14.77
N ILE A 793 3.31 -16.65 -15.82
CA ILE A 793 3.02 -16.98 -17.21
C ILE A 793 4.14 -17.88 -17.70
N ARG A 794 3.76 -18.96 -18.37
CA ARG A 794 4.69 -19.94 -18.94
C ARG A 794 4.39 -20.13 -20.42
N ASN A 795 5.46 -20.25 -21.19
CA ASN A 795 5.37 -20.62 -22.59
C ASN A 795 5.49 -22.14 -22.74
N ASN A 796 4.41 -22.80 -23.12
CA ASN A 796 4.33 -24.24 -23.34
C ASN A 796 4.76 -24.64 -24.75
N SER A 797 4.94 -23.67 -25.65
CA SER A 797 5.37 -23.92 -27.02
C SER A 797 6.90 -24.01 -27.15
N GLY A 798 7.38 -24.59 -28.26
CA GLY A 798 8.80 -24.59 -28.61
C GLY A 798 9.29 -23.30 -29.30
N LYS A 799 8.44 -22.27 -29.41
CA LYS A 799 8.74 -21.00 -30.12
C LYS A 799 8.65 -19.83 -29.16
N THR A 800 9.20 -18.68 -29.52
CA THR A 800 9.06 -17.46 -28.71
C THR A 800 7.62 -16.94 -28.75
N LYS A 801 7.05 -16.60 -27.58
CA LYS A 801 5.67 -16.13 -27.45
C LYS A 801 5.59 -14.86 -26.60
N SER A 802 4.57 -14.05 -26.90
CA SER A 802 4.23 -12.83 -26.16
C SER A 802 2.73 -12.81 -25.91
N ILE A 803 2.31 -12.38 -24.72
CA ILE A 803 0.92 -12.47 -24.27
C ILE A 803 0.66 -11.43 -23.18
N GLU A 804 -0.57 -10.94 -23.12
CA GLU A 804 -1.10 -10.14 -22.01
C GLU A 804 -2.08 -11.02 -21.23
N VAL A 805 -1.91 -11.08 -19.90
CA VAL A 805 -2.72 -11.89 -19.00
C VAL A 805 -3.20 -11.02 -17.85
N TRP A 806 -4.49 -11.06 -17.53
CA TRP A 806 -5.03 -10.39 -16.35
C TRP A 806 -5.44 -11.42 -15.30
N ALA A 807 -5.16 -11.14 -14.04
CA ALA A 807 -5.56 -11.95 -12.90
C ALA A 807 -6.41 -11.10 -11.95
N ASN A 808 -7.54 -11.63 -11.51
CA ASN A 808 -8.48 -10.92 -10.66
C ASN A 808 -9.17 -11.83 -9.64
N GLU A 809 -9.67 -11.23 -8.55
CA GLU A 809 -10.51 -11.85 -7.53
C GLU A 809 -9.96 -13.19 -6.99
N LEU A 810 -8.72 -13.18 -6.47
CA LEU A 810 -8.12 -14.34 -5.82
C LEU A 810 -8.81 -14.57 -4.47
N ARG A 811 -9.65 -15.60 -4.41
CA ARG A 811 -10.58 -15.83 -3.32
C ARG A 811 -10.69 -17.30 -2.92
N LEU A 812 -11.09 -17.51 -1.68
CA LEU A 812 -11.34 -18.80 -1.08
C LEU A 812 -12.84 -19.00 -0.89
N GLN A 813 -13.32 -20.20 -1.17
CA GLN A 813 -14.73 -20.56 -1.05
C GLN A 813 -14.91 -21.77 -0.14
N GLU A 814 -16.16 -21.99 0.26
CA GLU A 814 -16.60 -23.11 1.07
C GLU A 814 -15.76 -23.33 2.34
N PHE A 815 -15.69 -22.33 3.21
CA PHE A 815 -15.02 -22.54 4.49
C PHE A 815 -15.69 -23.69 5.27
N SER A 816 -14.86 -24.65 5.68
CA SER A 816 -15.19 -25.85 6.42
C SER A 816 -15.68 -25.48 7.81
N ASN A 817 -17.00 -25.35 7.92
CA ASN A 817 -17.64 -24.93 9.15
C ASN A 817 -18.02 -26.13 10.03
N SER A 818 -17.10 -27.09 10.18
CA SER A 818 -17.31 -28.25 11.05
C SER A 818 -17.41 -27.76 12.50
N GLY A 819 -18.64 -27.59 12.98
CA GLY A 819 -18.91 -27.28 14.37
C GLY A 819 -18.34 -28.34 15.30
N GLY A 820 -18.21 -28.00 16.57
CA GLY A 820 -17.77 -28.94 17.61
C GLY A 820 -18.73 -28.98 18.78
N TRP A 821 -18.40 -29.80 19.76
CA TRP A 821 -19.08 -29.85 21.04
C TRP A 821 -18.09 -29.81 22.20
N ALA A 822 -18.58 -29.31 23.33
CA ALA A 822 -17.90 -29.39 24.61
C ALA A 822 -18.83 -29.98 25.67
N ALA A 823 -18.25 -30.77 26.56
CA ALA A 823 -18.94 -31.28 27.74
C ALA A 823 -18.06 -31.05 28.96
N GLN A 824 -18.66 -30.60 30.05
CA GLN A 824 -17.98 -30.53 31.34
C GLN A 824 -18.85 -31.09 32.46
N GLY A 825 -18.19 -31.72 33.42
CA GLY A 825 -18.80 -32.21 34.65
C GLY A 825 -17.95 -31.83 35.84
N ASN A 826 -18.57 -31.29 36.88
CA ASN A 826 -17.94 -31.01 38.16
C ASN A 826 -18.72 -31.70 39.27
N LEU A 827 -18.04 -32.57 40.01
CA LEU A 827 -18.54 -33.23 41.21
C LEU A 827 -17.79 -32.69 42.43
N GLN A 828 -18.49 -31.97 43.29
CA GLN A 828 -17.98 -31.49 44.56
C GLN A 828 -18.62 -32.23 45.72
N VAL A 829 -17.81 -32.84 46.56
CA VAL A 829 -18.21 -33.50 47.80
C VAL A 829 -17.63 -32.74 48.98
N GLN A 830 -18.47 -32.03 49.71
CA GLN A 830 -18.12 -31.39 50.98
C GLN A 830 -18.27 -32.42 52.11
N LEU A 831 -17.17 -32.70 52.80
CA LEU A 831 -17.10 -33.65 53.91
C LEU A 831 -17.25 -32.90 55.25
N SER A 832 -18.43 -32.31 55.49
CA SER A 832 -18.70 -31.49 56.68
C SER A 832 -17.66 -30.36 56.81
N ASP A 833 -17.16 -30.15 58.02
CA ASP A 833 -16.10 -29.26 58.49
C ASP A 833 -14.68 -29.86 58.37
N LEU A 834 -14.54 -31.09 57.85
CA LEU A 834 -13.26 -31.76 57.69
C LEU A 834 -12.52 -31.36 56.40
N GLY A 835 -13.26 -31.16 55.31
CA GLY A 835 -12.67 -30.87 54.01
C GLY A 835 -13.61 -31.02 52.83
N SER A 836 -13.05 -30.95 51.62
CA SER A 836 -13.77 -31.12 50.37
C SER A 836 -12.96 -31.88 49.33
N VAL A 837 -13.66 -32.61 48.46
CA VAL A 837 -13.11 -33.26 47.28
C VAL A 837 -13.83 -32.69 46.06
N ASN A 838 -13.07 -32.19 45.09
CA ASN A 838 -13.59 -31.74 43.80
C ASN A 838 -13.01 -32.61 42.69
N ALA A 839 -13.87 -33.18 41.86
CA ALA A 839 -13.49 -33.88 40.65
C ALA A 839 -14.14 -33.19 39.46
N ALA A 840 -13.33 -32.75 38.50
CA ALA A 840 -13.79 -32.09 37.28
C ALA A 840 -13.27 -32.83 36.05
N ALA A 841 -14.10 -32.94 35.03
CA ALA A 841 -13.72 -33.45 33.72
C ALA A 841 -14.31 -32.53 32.65
N LYS A 842 -13.54 -32.24 31.61
CA LYS A 842 -13.90 -31.37 30.51
C LYS A 842 -13.36 -31.97 29.21
N MET A 843 -14.24 -32.14 28.22
CA MET A 843 -13.88 -32.54 26.87
C MET A 843 -14.33 -31.46 25.91
N ILE A 844 -13.43 -31.03 25.03
CA ILE A 844 -13.70 -30.09 23.94
C ILE A 844 -13.23 -30.76 22.66
N THR A 845 -14.08 -30.80 21.64
CA THR A 845 -13.70 -31.32 20.32
C THR A 845 -13.28 -30.21 19.37
N SER A 846 -12.50 -30.60 18.36
CA SER A 846 -12.10 -29.75 17.25
C SER A 846 -13.31 -29.07 16.61
N GLY A 847 -13.20 -27.77 16.34
CA GLY A 847 -14.28 -26.93 15.81
C GLY A 847 -15.19 -26.28 16.86
N PHE A 848 -15.08 -26.64 18.15
CA PHE A 848 -15.83 -25.95 19.21
C PHE A 848 -15.15 -24.63 19.63
N GLY A 849 -15.96 -23.63 19.92
CA GLY A 849 -15.52 -22.28 20.31
C GLY A 849 -16.67 -21.44 20.85
N GLY A 850 -16.37 -20.18 21.21
CA GLY A 850 -17.38 -19.15 21.53
C GLY A 850 -18.27 -18.84 20.32
N ILE A 851 -19.46 -18.28 20.55
CA ILE A 851 -20.41 -18.00 19.47
C ILE A 851 -19.90 -16.88 18.54
N GLU A 852 -19.11 -15.97 19.09
CA GLU A 852 -18.43 -14.86 18.43
C GLU A 852 -17.05 -15.20 17.84
N GLN A 853 -16.54 -16.41 18.07
CA GLN A 853 -15.24 -16.82 17.54
C GLN A 853 -15.31 -17.11 16.05
N SER A 854 -14.38 -16.51 15.30
CA SER A 854 -14.25 -16.75 13.87
C SER A 854 -13.73 -18.16 13.58
N VAL A 855 -13.86 -18.62 12.33
CA VAL A 855 -13.46 -19.96 11.91
C VAL A 855 -11.98 -20.21 12.20
N ALA A 856 -11.11 -19.22 11.95
CA ALA A 856 -9.67 -19.31 12.20
C ALA A 856 -9.30 -19.34 13.70
N GLN A 857 -10.17 -18.83 14.58
CA GLN A 857 -9.94 -18.79 16.03
C GLN A 857 -10.35 -20.08 16.74
N ARG A 858 -11.10 -20.97 16.06
CA ARG A 858 -11.58 -22.21 16.66
C ARG A 858 -10.46 -23.22 16.83
N LYS A 859 -10.60 -24.06 17.85
CA LYS A 859 -9.61 -25.10 18.14
C LYS A 859 -9.58 -26.15 17.03
N ASN A 860 -8.37 -26.49 16.57
CA ASN A 860 -8.12 -27.61 15.65
C ASN A 860 -7.66 -28.88 16.37
N GLU A 861 -8.00 -29.02 17.64
CA GLU A 861 -7.56 -30.11 18.52
C GLU A 861 -8.71 -30.59 19.40
N ASP A 862 -8.71 -31.88 19.72
CA ASP A 862 -9.52 -32.46 20.77
C ASP A 862 -8.76 -32.37 22.09
N ASN A 863 -9.39 -31.81 23.11
CA ASN A 863 -8.79 -31.58 24.42
C ASN A 863 -9.63 -32.25 25.50
N LEU A 864 -9.02 -33.20 26.22
CA LEU A 864 -9.60 -33.87 27.37
C LEU A 864 -8.81 -33.49 28.63
N ASN A 865 -9.46 -32.73 29.51
CA ASN A 865 -8.94 -32.32 30.79
C ASN A 865 -9.67 -33.04 31.92
N TYR A 866 -8.95 -33.59 32.88
CA TYR A 866 -9.54 -34.07 34.12
C TYR A 866 -8.66 -33.73 35.31
N SER A 867 -9.30 -33.31 36.40
CA SER A 867 -8.62 -32.87 37.61
C SER A 867 -9.36 -33.35 38.86
N VAL A 868 -8.60 -33.74 39.86
CA VAL A 868 -9.09 -34.06 41.19
C VAL A 868 -8.32 -33.20 42.18
N SER A 869 -9.01 -32.38 42.96
CA SER A 869 -8.44 -31.61 44.05
C SER A 869 -9.11 -31.96 45.37
N THR A 870 -8.32 -31.96 46.43
CA THR A 870 -8.75 -32.21 47.78
C THR A 870 -8.22 -31.12 48.70
N GLN A 871 -9.07 -30.66 49.60
CA GLN A 871 -8.72 -29.69 50.63
C GLN A 871 -9.18 -30.27 51.96
N PHE A 872 -8.24 -30.56 52.85
CA PHE A 872 -8.52 -31.09 54.18
C PHE A 872 -7.91 -30.19 55.25
N ASP A 873 -8.58 -30.04 56.39
CA ASP A 873 -7.96 -29.47 57.58
C ASP A 873 -7.56 -30.59 58.54
N LEU A 874 -6.29 -31.00 58.48
CA LEU A 874 -5.78 -32.08 59.34
C LEU A 874 -5.72 -31.65 60.82
N GLY A 875 -5.81 -30.35 61.11
CA GLY A 875 -5.92 -29.85 62.48
C GLY A 875 -7.17 -30.33 63.22
N ARG A 876 -8.23 -30.67 62.47
CA ARG A 876 -9.48 -31.24 62.98
C ARG A 876 -9.40 -32.72 63.39
N LEU A 877 -8.31 -33.41 63.06
CA LEU A 877 -8.03 -34.77 63.54
C LEU A 877 -7.45 -34.79 64.95
N LEU A 878 -7.11 -33.62 65.50
CA LEU A 878 -6.59 -33.43 66.85
C LEU A 878 -7.69 -32.91 67.79
N PRO A 879 -7.57 -33.10 69.12
CA PRO A 879 -8.56 -32.58 70.06
C PRO A 879 -8.78 -31.08 69.90
N GLU A 880 -10.04 -30.63 69.96
CA GLU A 880 -10.44 -29.24 69.72
C GLU A 880 -9.66 -28.21 70.58
N LYS A 881 -9.22 -28.62 71.78
CA LYS A 881 -8.38 -27.82 72.69
C LYS A 881 -7.02 -27.42 72.09
N ALA A 882 -6.50 -28.17 71.13
CA ALA A 882 -5.20 -27.92 70.49
C ALA A 882 -5.23 -26.69 69.55
N LYS A 883 -6.42 -26.29 69.06
CA LYS A 883 -6.62 -25.14 68.16
C LYS A 883 -5.62 -25.08 66.98
N LEU A 884 -5.21 -26.23 66.47
CA LEU A 884 -4.29 -26.33 65.35
C LEU A 884 -5.09 -26.26 64.05
N HIS A 885 -4.64 -25.45 63.08
CA HIS A 885 -5.19 -25.41 61.73
C HIS A 885 -4.10 -25.87 60.76
N VAL A 886 -4.30 -27.01 60.11
CA VAL A 886 -3.31 -27.61 59.19
C VAL A 886 -4.00 -27.87 57.86
N PRO A 887 -4.15 -26.83 57.01
CA PRO A 887 -4.74 -26.99 55.70
C PRO A 887 -3.80 -27.78 54.80
N VAL A 888 -4.26 -28.92 54.30
CA VAL A 888 -3.58 -29.72 53.28
C VAL A 888 -4.38 -29.67 52.00
N TYR A 889 -3.75 -29.12 50.97
CA TYR A 889 -4.25 -29.09 49.61
C TYR A 889 -3.49 -30.12 48.77
N TYR A 890 -4.21 -30.95 48.03
CA TYR A 890 -3.64 -31.85 47.04
C TYR A 890 -4.42 -31.73 45.73
N SER A 891 -3.73 -31.55 44.61
CA SER A 891 -4.35 -31.51 43.29
C SER A 891 -3.61 -32.38 42.31
N TYR A 892 -4.35 -33.17 41.56
CA TYR A 892 -3.87 -33.93 40.41
C TYR A 892 -4.67 -33.52 39.19
N SER A 893 -3.99 -33.14 38.11
CA SER A 893 -4.62 -32.79 36.83
C SER A 893 -3.86 -33.45 35.70
N LYS A 894 -4.58 -33.95 34.70
CA LYS A 894 -4.00 -34.41 33.45
C LYS A 894 -4.79 -33.85 32.27
N GLU A 895 -4.03 -33.41 31.29
CA GLU A 895 -4.52 -32.95 29.99
C GLU A 895 -4.11 -33.98 28.94
N LYS A 896 -4.98 -34.23 27.97
CA LYS A 896 -4.66 -34.99 26.76
C LYS A 896 -5.11 -34.16 25.55
N VAL A 897 -4.17 -33.89 24.65
CA VAL A 897 -4.42 -33.13 23.42
C VAL A 897 -4.21 -34.02 22.20
N ALA A 898 -5.18 -34.06 21.30
CA ALA A 898 -5.10 -34.76 20.03
C ALA A 898 -5.36 -33.79 18.87
N PRO A 899 -4.34 -33.44 18.05
CA PRO A 899 -4.51 -32.51 16.95
C PRO A 899 -5.28 -33.14 15.78
N LYS A 900 -6.11 -32.35 15.09
CA LYS A 900 -6.84 -32.77 13.89
C LYS A 900 -5.90 -33.04 12.71
N TYR A 901 -4.91 -32.17 12.54
CA TYR A 901 -3.89 -32.26 11.49
C TYR A 901 -2.59 -32.87 12.02
N ASN A 902 -1.80 -33.48 11.14
CA ASN A 902 -0.48 -33.99 11.49
C ASN A 902 0.48 -32.80 11.77
N PRO A 903 1.08 -32.68 12.97
CA PRO A 903 2.02 -31.59 13.28
C PRO A 903 3.25 -31.51 12.37
N PHE A 904 3.66 -32.63 11.77
CA PHE A 904 4.78 -32.68 10.82
C PHE A 904 4.35 -32.45 9.37
N ASP A 905 3.04 -32.54 9.11
CA ASP A 905 2.45 -32.35 7.79
C ASP A 905 1.09 -31.65 7.93
N THR A 906 1.16 -30.34 8.19
CA THR A 906 0.07 -29.59 8.81
C THR A 906 -1.18 -29.44 7.94
N ASP A 907 -1.10 -29.79 6.66
CA ASP A 907 -2.20 -29.84 5.69
C ASP A 907 -2.82 -31.23 5.52
N MET A 908 -2.25 -32.29 6.12
CA MET A 908 -2.87 -33.62 6.14
C MET A 908 -3.56 -33.91 7.47
N LEU A 909 -4.71 -34.58 7.40
CA LEU A 909 -5.39 -35.10 8.60
C LEU A 909 -4.51 -36.16 9.28
N LEU A 910 -4.49 -36.14 10.61
CA LEU A 910 -3.69 -37.10 11.39
C LEU A 910 -4.13 -38.55 11.12
N GLY A 911 -5.43 -38.78 10.94
CA GLY A 911 -5.98 -40.09 10.57
C GLY A 911 -5.43 -40.60 9.23
N ASP A 912 -5.50 -39.76 8.19
CA ASP A 912 -4.96 -40.08 6.86
C ASP A 912 -3.46 -40.34 6.86
N ALA A 913 -2.70 -39.55 7.62
CA ALA A 913 -1.26 -39.75 7.78
C ALA A 913 -0.94 -41.10 8.43
N ILE A 914 -1.70 -41.50 9.46
CA ILE A 914 -1.56 -42.81 10.12
C ILE A 914 -1.94 -43.95 9.17
N ASP A 915 -2.96 -43.77 8.35
CA ASP A 915 -3.42 -44.78 7.40
C ASP A 915 -2.46 -44.98 6.23
N ALA A 916 -1.78 -43.92 5.79
CA ALA A 916 -0.79 -43.96 4.71
C ALA A 916 0.52 -44.69 5.08
N LEU A 917 0.82 -44.90 6.36
CA LEU A 917 1.99 -45.64 6.81
C LEU A 917 1.78 -47.16 6.66
N ALA A 918 2.76 -47.86 6.08
CA ALA A 918 2.66 -49.30 5.81
C ALA A 918 2.93 -50.17 7.06
N GLU A 919 3.77 -49.72 7.99
CA GLU A 919 4.23 -50.52 9.13
C GLU A 919 3.56 -50.10 10.46
N GLY A 920 3.14 -51.07 11.28
CA GLY A 920 2.47 -50.80 12.57
C GLY A 920 3.32 -50.00 13.57
N HIS A 921 4.63 -50.25 13.62
CA HIS A 921 5.54 -49.50 14.50
C HIS A 921 5.61 -48.01 14.15
N GLN A 922 5.54 -47.67 12.86
CA GLN A 922 5.55 -46.27 12.41
C GLN A 922 4.27 -45.54 12.81
N LYS A 923 3.12 -46.25 12.78
CA LYS A 923 1.82 -45.71 13.25
C LYS A 923 1.83 -45.39 14.74
N ASP A 924 2.35 -46.30 15.55
CA ASP A 924 2.43 -46.11 17.00
C ASP A 924 3.41 -45.00 17.39
N SER A 925 4.54 -44.90 16.67
CA SER A 925 5.49 -43.81 16.82
C SER A 925 4.85 -42.45 16.51
N LEU A 926 4.15 -42.32 15.37
CA LEU A 926 3.46 -41.07 15.00
C LEU A 926 2.40 -40.69 16.03
N ARG A 927 1.60 -41.64 16.53
CA ARG A 927 0.62 -41.37 17.62
C ARG A 927 1.30 -40.88 18.90
N SER A 928 2.40 -41.50 19.30
CA SER A 928 3.13 -41.11 20.52
C SER A 928 3.79 -39.74 20.44
N LEU A 929 4.20 -39.33 19.23
CA LEU A 929 4.84 -38.03 19.00
C LEU A 929 3.82 -36.89 18.87
N THR A 930 2.57 -37.20 18.52
CA THR A 930 1.54 -36.20 18.18
C THR A 930 0.48 -36.03 19.25
N GLN A 931 0.21 -37.06 20.07
CA GLN A 931 -0.71 -36.98 21.21
C GLN A 931 0.10 -36.83 22.50
N HIS A 932 -0.12 -35.74 23.24
CA HIS A 932 0.56 -35.47 24.51
C HIS A 932 -0.42 -35.20 25.66
#